data_AF-A0A7X7B982-F1
#
_entry.id   AF-A0A7X7B982-F1
#
_cell.length_a   1.000
_cell.length_b   1.000
_cell.length_c   1.000
_cell.angle_alpha   90.00
_cell.angle_beta   90.00
_cell.angle_gamma   90.00
#
_symmetry.space_group_name_H-M   'P 1'
#
loop_
_entity.id
_entity.type
_entity.pdbx_description
1 polymer ?
#
loop_
_entity_poly.entity_id
_entity_poly.type
_entity_poly.pdbx_seq_one_letter_code
_entity_poly.pdbx_strand_id
1 'polypeptide(L)'
;MKPIRSLMVHTLAAIAALFSAAPVQAVEHTMKEGDAMNTSSFNTGVQWDDGQAPKAGDTYVANYQLRTPITGSHTFAGDLLTVTGNILWKGPDNASITVPAMILRGTINNGQGNTTAKIYGAITIPEGATATFGTGTELDRRILLFYAPLTGGGALNLFIPRRSGDMKEIQLSADNTAFTGPVKMTGRGKLTLFNENNLGGNPPVWNPRHLTLNGSVLRAQASLTLDDANRGIWLSNMTVTASDVYPGGRFEIANGATATVACLIGGEGPFEKTDLGTLILTATNTFTGATTVSAGTLLINSATHASPSLSVAAGAAFGGTGTVHGVATFAPGAGLALAGNGYGTLTLAHAAGVTLESAGLTFDLRAPADGASDCLALGGPLTLAGAGAVTVTLPESGLPAGSYPLITYPSRSGDGTLALTVCYPNVSLVIGATAVTLEVAGSGTVPRMIWQGNAAANTWDFTAGNWLPADAPFIDGADVLFDDSGVASAPVLLAADMTPHDMTLAATNNAYTLDTGAHTLAARDVAKFGTAALTLKGRHVYSTLTVGQTSGSVYEGGGTLTLEGTLAVGTAATVLPSAGTFTQPATAVIEGAGSVTLGATANLYGTNSFTGTATLGYANQTKTFTIYNDRALGSTAGGTVLRGGTSSGYNRLVIANGVTVTDESLTVTGGGGLRAGLWAASGGTACWDGDIQIASDGQLQIGSYSGSTFTIGSLGRTVITNTGTVTLFTRDAGTLVLNSRLAMPSASLLRDDSGTLRIYSSSNVATGLSIMQGQVQLHADPPFATTPSLSIGKGSDDNPANKATLDLNGCTLALSRIADLHGDAYNGTPNEGYQRILCAVPSTLIVNGSTASSYARVGSIMSGPLTFIKDGSGAFTLGQTNALSGTVIVSNGVLAVTATGSFGLNAVQAIVAGGTLSLSNNTALCDAAAVTFAENGTGVIDLPADVNVTVDTLWFGEKQRVGGTYGAPGSGAQHEDATRFSGTGLLTVRRGNGGTVLFLN
;
A
#
# COMPACT_ATOMS: atom_id res chain seq x y z
N MET A 1 13.86 6.03 55.93
CA MET A 1 15.25 6.49 55.67
C MET A 1 16.20 5.29 55.63
N LYS A 2 16.67 4.93 54.43
CA LYS A 2 17.99 4.35 54.09
C LYS A 2 17.93 3.95 52.60
N PRO A 3 18.85 4.42 51.74
CA PRO A 3 18.79 4.19 50.29
C PRO A 3 19.55 2.92 49.89
N ILE A 4 19.05 2.25 48.86
CA ILE A 4 19.70 1.11 48.20
C ILE A 4 20.60 1.66 47.07
N ARG A 5 21.90 1.34 47.16
CA ARG A 5 22.87 1.48 46.06
C ARG A 5 22.97 0.16 45.30
N SER A 6 23.32 0.29 44.01
CA SER A 6 24.05 -0.68 43.16
C SER A 6 23.21 -1.54 42.20
N LEU A 7 23.05 -1.04 40.95
CA LEU A 7 23.31 -1.83 39.73
C LEU A 7 23.36 -0.93 38.46
N MET A 8 24.44 -0.18 38.24
CA MET A 8 24.72 0.47 36.93
C MET A 8 26.19 0.92 36.85
N VAL A 9 27.15 -0.02 36.84
CA VAL A 9 28.54 0.27 36.40
C VAL A 9 29.19 -1.02 35.89
N HIS A 10 28.71 -1.66 34.81
CA HIS A 10 29.46 -2.73 34.11
C HIS A 10 29.06 -2.89 32.62
N THR A 11 28.84 -1.79 31.89
CA THR A 11 28.65 -1.83 30.41
C THR A 11 29.21 -0.62 29.65
N LEU A 12 30.11 0.18 30.26
CA LEU A 12 30.89 1.23 29.57
C LEU A 12 32.38 0.85 29.52
N ALA A 13 32.72 -0.24 28.82
CA ALA A 13 34.13 -0.58 28.54
C ALA A 13 34.37 -1.46 27.30
N ALA A 14 33.35 -1.70 26.45
CA ALA A 14 33.47 -2.61 25.30
C ALA A 14 33.04 -1.99 23.95
N ILE A 15 33.04 -0.65 23.83
CA ILE A 15 32.85 0.07 22.56
C ILE A 15 33.93 1.16 22.44
N ALA A 16 35.20 0.77 22.56
CA ALA A 16 36.33 1.68 22.36
C ALA A 16 37.54 0.97 21.72
N ALA A 17 37.27 0.00 20.84
CA ALA A 17 38.31 -0.69 20.07
C ALA A 17 37.77 -1.15 18.71
N LEU A 18 37.40 -0.20 17.85
CA LEU A 18 37.36 -0.31 16.37
C LEU A 18 37.00 1.09 15.83
N PHE A 19 37.70 1.52 14.77
CA PHE A 19 37.79 2.87 14.20
C PHE A 19 38.88 3.79 14.78
N SER A 20 40.13 3.45 14.45
CA SER A 20 41.15 4.47 14.13
C SER A 20 41.15 4.71 12.62
N ALA A 21 40.08 5.29 12.11
CA ALA A 21 40.15 6.20 10.96
C ALA A 21 39.78 7.55 11.55
N ALA A 22 40.66 8.55 11.44
CA ALA A 22 40.29 9.90 11.82
C ALA A 22 38.98 10.25 11.09
N PRO A 23 37.95 10.80 11.75
CA PRO A 23 36.79 11.30 11.03
C PRO A 23 37.33 12.33 10.04
N VAL A 24 37.19 12.07 8.75
CA VAL A 24 37.27 13.13 7.75
C VAL A 24 36.19 14.12 8.21
N GLN A 25 36.59 15.30 8.68
CA GLN A 25 35.63 16.34 9.00
C GLN A 25 34.85 16.58 7.71
N ALA A 26 33.54 16.38 7.76
CA ALA A 26 32.67 16.78 6.66
C ALA A 26 32.89 18.27 6.41
N VAL A 27 33.25 18.63 5.19
CA VAL A 27 33.44 20.04 4.83
C VAL A 27 32.06 20.65 4.66
N GLU A 28 31.80 21.76 5.35
CA GLU A 28 30.55 22.50 5.20
C GLU A 28 30.69 23.52 4.07
N HIS A 29 29.80 23.45 3.09
CA HIS A 29 29.74 24.35 1.95
C HIS A 29 28.53 25.26 2.03
N THR A 30 28.73 26.57 1.87
CA THR A 30 27.65 27.55 1.94
C THR A 30 27.31 28.10 0.56
N MET A 31 26.02 28.24 0.30
CA MET A 31 25.51 28.83 -0.94
C MET A 31 25.81 30.34 -0.97
N LYS A 32 26.47 30.83 -2.03
CA LYS A 32 26.89 32.23 -2.19
C LYS A 32 25.77 33.17 -2.61
N GLU A 33 24.90 32.71 -3.51
CA GLU A 33 23.75 33.45 -4.05
C GLU A 33 22.59 32.51 -4.36
N GLY A 34 21.42 33.06 -4.71
CA GLY A 34 20.25 32.28 -5.11
C GLY A 34 20.38 31.71 -6.53
N ASP A 35 19.84 30.51 -6.75
CA ASP A 35 19.70 29.96 -8.09
C ASP A 35 18.82 30.86 -8.97
N ALA A 36 19.39 31.27 -10.09
CA ALA A 36 18.67 31.94 -11.17
C ALA A 36 17.55 31.05 -11.72
N MET A 37 16.64 31.65 -12.52
CA MET A 37 15.64 30.84 -13.21
C MET A 37 16.31 29.80 -14.10
N ASN A 38 15.78 28.57 -14.06
CA ASN A 38 16.24 27.41 -14.83
C ASN A 38 17.66 26.90 -14.51
N THR A 39 18.29 27.37 -13.42
CA THR A 39 19.50 26.77 -12.86
C THR A 39 19.16 25.96 -11.61
N SER A 40 20.05 25.04 -11.21
CA SER A 40 19.87 24.17 -10.05
C SER A 40 21.21 23.87 -9.40
N SER A 41 21.48 24.42 -8.23
CA SER A 41 22.64 24.04 -7.41
C SER A 41 22.40 22.74 -6.63
N PHE A 42 21.20 22.16 -6.71
CA PHE A 42 20.86 20.91 -6.02
C PHE A 42 21.73 19.71 -6.48
N ASN A 43 22.15 19.73 -7.75
CA ASN A 43 22.97 18.69 -8.38
C ASN A 43 24.14 19.28 -9.19
N THR A 44 24.46 20.57 -9.02
CA THR A 44 25.56 21.24 -9.73
C THR A 44 26.31 22.18 -8.78
N GLY A 45 27.53 22.56 -9.16
CA GLY A 45 28.37 23.46 -8.36
C GLY A 45 28.13 24.95 -8.55
N VAL A 46 27.01 25.35 -9.15
CA VAL A 46 26.83 26.74 -9.63
C VAL A 46 26.92 27.77 -8.50
N GLN A 47 26.22 27.56 -7.38
CA GLN A 47 26.17 28.54 -6.28
C GLN A 47 26.88 28.11 -5.00
N TRP A 48 27.53 26.94 -4.97
CA TRP A 48 28.32 26.52 -3.81
C TRP A 48 29.65 27.27 -3.75
N ASP A 49 30.16 27.53 -2.55
CA ASP A 49 31.39 28.31 -2.32
C ASP A 49 32.62 27.70 -3.02
N ASP A 50 32.73 26.38 -3.00
CA ASP A 50 33.77 25.58 -3.66
C ASP A 50 33.60 25.41 -5.18
N GLY A 51 32.44 25.79 -5.71
CA GLY A 51 32.09 25.66 -7.12
C GLY A 51 31.89 24.22 -7.60
N GLN A 52 31.78 23.24 -6.70
CA GLN A 52 31.62 21.82 -7.04
C GLN A 52 30.19 21.34 -6.78
N ALA A 53 29.76 20.33 -7.54
CA ALA A 53 28.47 19.71 -7.30
C ALA A 53 28.45 19.01 -5.93
N PRO A 54 27.29 18.96 -5.24
CA PRO A 54 27.17 18.24 -3.99
C PRO A 54 27.69 16.80 -4.08
N LYS A 55 28.40 16.34 -3.05
CA LYS A 55 29.00 14.99 -3.01
C LYS A 55 28.98 14.40 -1.59
N ALA A 56 29.07 13.07 -1.53
CA ALA A 56 29.06 12.34 -0.27
C ALA A 56 30.29 12.70 0.59
N GLY A 57 30.10 12.73 1.91
CA GLY A 57 31.10 13.13 2.89
C GLY A 57 31.07 14.61 3.27
N ASP A 58 30.30 15.45 2.57
CA ASP A 58 30.21 16.90 2.82
C ASP A 58 28.80 17.34 3.25
N THR A 59 28.73 18.49 3.92
CA THR A 59 27.47 19.12 4.35
C THR A 59 27.25 20.45 3.63
N TYR A 60 25.99 20.85 3.47
CA TYR A 60 25.64 22.00 2.64
C TYR A 60 24.64 22.91 3.35
N VAL A 61 24.85 24.23 3.25
CA VAL A 61 23.97 25.24 3.83
C VAL A 61 23.36 26.13 2.74
N ALA A 62 22.08 25.92 2.46
CA ALA A 62 21.29 26.72 1.54
C ALA A 62 20.64 27.91 2.25
N ASN A 63 21.37 29.02 2.31
CA ASN A 63 20.88 30.29 2.86
C ASN A 63 20.06 31.14 1.88
N TYR A 64 20.10 30.77 0.60
CA TYR A 64 19.38 31.46 -0.48
C TYR A 64 18.36 30.53 -1.13
N GLN A 65 17.80 30.94 -2.27
CA GLN A 65 16.90 30.10 -3.04
C GLN A 65 17.66 28.98 -3.75
N LEU A 66 17.51 27.74 -3.30
CA LEU A 66 17.97 26.53 -3.97
C LEU A 66 16.85 25.98 -4.86
N ARG A 67 17.15 25.63 -6.11
CA ARG A 67 16.19 25.01 -7.03
C ARG A 67 16.54 23.54 -7.25
N THR A 68 15.55 22.66 -7.20
CA THR A 68 15.75 21.28 -7.64
C THR A 68 15.83 21.21 -9.17
N PRO A 69 16.34 20.11 -9.76
CA PRO A 69 16.46 20.01 -11.21
C PRO A 69 15.09 19.94 -11.91
N ILE A 70 15.03 20.39 -13.16
CA ILE A 70 13.77 20.52 -13.93
C ILE A 70 13.35 19.25 -14.69
N THR A 71 14.17 18.20 -14.71
CA THR A 71 13.92 16.95 -15.46
C THR A 71 14.23 15.75 -14.59
N GLY A 72 13.36 14.72 -14.57
CA GLY A 72 13.61 13.47 -13.83
C GLY A 72 13.52 13.58 -12.30
N SER A 73 13.73 12.44 -11.63
CA SER A 73 13.84 12.33 -10.18
C SER A 73 15.30 12.46 -9.74
N HIS A 74 15.57 13.03 -8.57
CA HIS A 74 16.93 13.33 -8.10
C HIS A 74 17.15 13.04 -6.62
N THR A 75 18.38 12.75 -6.26
CA THR A 75 18.82 12.63 -4.87
C THR A 75 19.92 13.64 -4.61
N PHE A 76 19.81 14.39 -3.51
CA PHE A 76 20.89 15.27 -3.05
C PHE A 76 22.08 14.41 -2.63
N ALA A 77 23.24 14.67 -3.20
CA ALA A 77 24.41 13.82 -3.02
C ALA A 77 25.21 14.12 -1.74
N GLY A 78 24.98 15.29 -1.10
CA GLY A 78 25.58 15.61 0.19
C GLY A 78 24.95 14.84 1.35
N ASP A 79 25.72 14.66 2.42
CA ASP A 79 25.30 13.89 3.60
C ASP A 79 24.24 14.63 4.43
N LEU A 80 24.30 15.98 4.43
CA LEU A 80 23.35 16.85 5.13
C LEU A 80 23.10 18.13 4.33
N LEU A 81 21.83 18.52 4.22
CA LEU A 81 21.43 19.83 3.70
C LEU A 81 20.71 20.65 4.77
N THR A 82 21.33 21.74 5.23
CA THR A 82 20.70 22.73 6.10
C THR A 82 20.08 23.83 5.26
N VAL A 83 18.78 24.06 5.43
CA VAL A 83 18.02 25.04 4.66
C VAL A 83 17.55 26.15 5.58
N THR A 84 18.09 27.35 5.43
CA THR A 84 17.59 28.55 6.12
C THR A 84 16.86 29.49 5.14
N GLY A 85 17.15 29.39 3.84
CA GLY A 85 16.49 30.10 2.75
C GLY A 85 15.24 29.37 2.24
N ASN A 86 15.16 29.18 0.92
CA ASN A 86 14.01 28.56 0.26
C ASN A 86 14.48 27.46 -0.70
N ILE A 87 13.97 26.23 -0.55
CA ILE A 87 14.04 25.23 -1.62
C ILE A 87 12.80 25.36 -2.48
N LEU A 88 12.99 25.69 -3.76
CA LEU A 88 11.94 25.70 -4.75
C LEU A 88 11.95 24.39 -5.54
N TRP A 89 10.89 23.61 -5.35
CA TRP A 89 10.69 22.34 -6.01
C TRP A 89 10.33 22.55 -7.49
N LYS A 90 11.12 21.97 -8.36
CA LYS A 90 10.99 21.98 -9.82
C LYS A 90 11.14 20.54 -10.33
N GLY A 91 10.61 20.29 -11.53
CA GLY A 91 10.64 18.95 -12.15
C GLY A 91 9.33 18.61 -12.85
N PRO A 92 9.30 17.52 -13.64
CA PRO A 92 8.05 17.02 -14.21
C PRO A 92 7.11 16.53 -13.10
N ASP A 93 5.82 16.47 -13.41
CA ASP A 93 4.81 15.91 -12.50
C ASP A 93 5.23 14.52 -12.00
N ASN A 94 5.01 14.26 -10.71
CA ASN A 94 5.40 13.04 -10.02
C ASN A 94 6.92 12.80 -9.84
N ALA A 95 7.79 13.76 -10.19
CA ALA A 95 9.20 13.64 -9.89
C ALA A 95 9.45 13.50 -8.38
N SER A 96 10.31 12.54 -8.03
CA SER A 96 10.75 12.30 -6.65
C SER A 96 12.05 13.05 -6.40
N ILE A 97 12.11 13.84 -5.32
CA ILE A 97 13.38 14.38 -4.84
C ILE A 97 13.64 13.82 -3.44
N THR A 98 14.85 13.31 -3.26
CA THR A 98 15.31 12.73 -2.00
C THR A 98 16.42 13.60 -1.44
N VAL A 99 16.30 14.00 -0.17
CA VAL A 99 17.40 14.63 0.58
C VAL A 99 17.69 13.73 1.78
N PRO A 100 18.79 12.95 1.77
CA PRO A 100 19.02 11.91 2.78
C PRO A 100 18.80 12.37 4.22
N ALA A 101 19.38 13.53 4.57
CA ALA A 101 19.10 14.25 5.80
C ALA A 101 19.00 15.75 5.53
N MET A 102 17.95 16.39 6.07
CA MET A 102 17.71 17.81 5.97
C MET A 102 17.49 18.43 7.36
N ILE A 103 18.16 19.55 7.64
CA ILE A 103 17.78 20.45 8.73
C ILE A 103 17.02 21.62 8.12
N LEU A 104 15.74 21.76 8.45
CA LEU A 104 14.89 22.80 7.87
C LEU A 104 14.59 23.91 8.88
N ARG A 105 15.07 25.11 8.54
CA ARG A 105 14.84 26.39 9.24
C ARG A 105 14.21 27.45 8.32
N GLY A 106 13.95 27.09 7.08
CA GLY A 106 13.43 27.96 6.02
C GLY A 106 12.19 27.36 5.38
N THR A 107 12.09 27.45 4.05
CA THR A 107 10.89 27.05 3.31
C THR A 107 11.17 25.97 2.28
N ILE A 108 10.22 25.03 2.13
CA ILE A 108 10.08 24.18 0.94
C ILE A 108 8.83 24.65 0.20
N ASN A 109 8.99 25.13 -1.03
CA ASN A 109 7.90 25.60 -1.88
C ASN A 109 7.76 24.76 -3.14
N ASN A 110 6.53 24.45 -3.55
CA ASN A 110 6.25 23.89 -4.86
C ASN A 110 6.36 24.99 -5.95
N GLY A 111 7.27 24.83 -6.92
CA GLY A 111 7.54 25.79 -7.98
C GLY A 111 6.81 25.54 -9.31
N GLN A 112 6.62 26.61 -10.10
CA GLN A 112 5.80 26.64 -11.32
C GLN A 112 5.97 25.43 -12.27
N GLY A 113 4.85 24.83 -12.70
CA GLY A 113 4.82 23.75 -13.69
C GLY A 113 4.85 22.32 -13.14
N ASN A 114 4.75 22.14 -11.82
CA ASN A 114 4.71 20.82 -11.17
C ASN A 114 3.42 20.64 -10.36
N THR A 115 2.51 19.77 -10.81
CA THR A 115 1.23 19.52 -10.15
C THR A 115 1.32 18.58 -8.94
N THR A 116 2.37 17.77 -8.82
CA THR A 116 2.60 16.86 -7.68
C THR A 116 4.09 16.60 -7.44
N ALA A 117 4.58 17.05 -6.29
CA ALA A 117 5.95 16.88 -5.83
C ALA A 117 6.04 15.80 -4.74
N LYS A 118 6.96 14.83 -4.89
CA LYS A 118 7.16 13.73 -3.93
C LYS A 118 8.49 13.87 -3.20
N ILE A 119 8.44 13.98 -1.88
CA ILE A 119 9.57 14.36 -1.01
C ILE A 119 9.99 13.17 -0.15
N TYR A 120 11.25 12.76 -0.26
CA TYR A 120 11.83 11.63 0.46
C TYR A 120 13.08 12.04 1.25
N GLY A 121 13.52 11.15 2.15
CA GLY A 121 14.65 11.36 3.05
C GLY A 121 14.19 11.58 4.49
N ALA A 122 14.88 12.41 5.27
CA ALA A 122 14.48 12.77 6.62
C ALA A 122 14.58 14.28 6.83
N ILE A 123 13.60 14.87 7.54
CA ILE A 123 13.56 16.31 7.80
C ILE A 123 13.53 16.55 9.32
N THR A 124 14.52 17.28 9.81
CA THR A 124 14.59 17.75 11.19
C THR A 124 14.26 19.23 11.24
N ILE A 125 13.29 19.60 12.08
CA ILE A 125 12.93 20.98 12.38
C ILE A 125 13.41 21.27 13.82
N PRO A 126 14.59 21.90 13.99
CA PRO A 126 15.19 22.07 15.31
C PRO A 126 14.30 22.91 16.23
N GLU A 127 14.42 22.69 17.54
CA GLU A 127 13.76 23.55 18.53
C GLU A 127 14.13 25.03 18.33
N GLY A 128 13.14 25.91 18.46
CA GLY A 128 13.27 27.35 18.19
C GLY A 128 13.34 27.73 16.71
N ALA A 129 13.39 26.78 15.77
CA ALA A 129 13.27 27.04 14.35
C ALA A 129 11.80 27.14 13.90
N THR A 130 11.59 27.75 12.74
CA THR A 130 10.31 27.72 12.02
C THR A 130 10.55 27.23 10.61
N ALA A 131 9.90 26.13 10.23
CA ALA A 131 9.89 25.61 8.88
C ALA A 131 8.57 25.98 8.19
N THR A 132 8.59 26.14 6.87
CA THR A 132 7.38 26.34 6.07
C THR A 132 7.31 25.35 4.92
N PHE A 133 6.16 24.70 4.73
CA PHE A 133 5.81 23.96 3.52
C PHE A 133 4.76 24.74 2.75
N GLY A 134 5.06 25.12 1.51
CA GLY A 134 4.21 25.99 0.70
C GLY A 134 3.83 25.37 -0.64
N THR A 135 2.53 25.40 -0.95
CA THR A 135 2.01 24.94 -2.26
C THR A 135 2.03 26.02 -3.34
N GLY A 136 2.52 27.22 -3.01
CA GLY A 136 2.53 28.38 -3.90
C GLY A 136 1.17 29.08 -4.00
N THR A 137 1.15 30.35 -4.43
CA THR A 137 -0.06 31.19 -4.55
C THR A 137 -0.72 31.13 -5.93
N GLU A 138 -0.15 30.34 -6.85
CA GLU A 138 -0.64 30.17 -8.21
C GLU A 138 -2.01 29.48 -8.24
N LEU A 139 -2.78 29.68 -9.31
CA LEU A 139 -4.17 29.17 -9.41
C LEU A 139 -4.26 27.69 -9.86
N ASP A 140 -3.13 27.09 -10.23
CA ASP A 140 -3.01 25.72 -10.72
C ASP A 140 -3.00 24.67 -9.60
N ARG A 141 -3.26 23.40 -9.95
CA ARG A 141 -3.18 22.28 -9.00
C ARG A 141 -1.76 22.14 -8.47
N ARG A 142 -1.57 22.09 -7.14
CA ARG A 142 -0.25 21.83 -6.52
C ARG A 142 -0.39 20.92 -5.30
N ILE A 143 0.24 19.75 -5.38
CA ILE A 143 0.27 18.77 -4.30
C ILE A 143 1.71 18.56 -3.84
N LEU A 144 1.94 18.57 -2.53
CA LEU A 144 3.19 18.14 -1.90
C LEU A 144 2.94 16.86 -1.12
N LEU A 145 3.60 15.77 -1.52
CA LEU A 145 3.53 14.47 -0.87
C LEU A 145 4.82 14.24 -0.09
N PHE A 146 4.75 14.32 1.24
CA PHE A 146 5.88 14.07 2.13
C PHE A 146 5.87 12.61 2.58
N TYR A 147 6.85 11.86 2.08
CA TYR A 147 7.21 10.52 2.56
C TYR A 147 8.39 10.56 3.55
N ALA A 148 9.03 11.71 3.69
CA ALA A 148 10.10 11.92 4.66
C ALA A 148 9.53 12.06 6.09
N PRO A 149 9.99 11.27 7.07
CA PRO A 149 9.64 11.49 8.47
C PRO A 149 10.15 12.85 8.96
N LEU A 150 9.32 13.49 9.78
CA LEU A 150 9.63 14.73 10.47
C LEU A 150 10.13 14.44 11.90
N THR A 151 11.13 15.19 12.35
CA THR A 151 11.62 15.14 13.74
C THR A 151 11.88 16.54 14.29
N GLY A 152 11.92 16.66 15.62
CA GLY A 152 12.27 17.91 16.32
C GLY A 152 11.07 18.68 16.88
N GLY A 153 11.35 19.81 17.53
CA GLY A 153 10.36 20.60 18.30
C GLY A 153 10.05 21.99 17.73
N GLY A 154 10.64 22.37 16.60
CA GLY A 154 10.39 23.69 15.99
C GLY A 154 9.01 23.80 15.33
N ALA A 155 8.56 25.03 15.04
CA ALA A 155 7.25 25.28 14.46
C ALA A 155 7.20 24.89 12.98
N LEU A 156 6.09 24.30 12.54
CA LEU A 156 5.82 23.98 11.14
C LEU A 156 4.63 24.80 10.63
N ASN A 157 4.88 25.66 9.64
CA ASN A 157 3.84 26.38 8.94
C ASN A 157 3.48 25.64 7.64
N LEU A 158 2.20 25.35 7.46
CA LEU A 158 1.66 24.82 6.23
C LEU A 158 0.92 25.95 5.50
N PHE A 159 1.53 26.44 4.42
CA PHE A 159 0.99 27.52 3.60
C PHE A 159 0.30 26.95 2.35
N ILE A 160 -1.02 26.90 2.38
CA ILE A 160 -1.87 26.22 1.41
C ILE A 160 -2.94 27.19 0.85
N PRO A 161 -2.54 28.27 0.17
CA PRO A 161 -3.46 29.32 -0.29
C PRO A 161 -4.32 28.81 -1.44
N ARG A 162 -5.65 28.86 -1.27
CA ARG A 162 -6.63 28.48 -2.30
C ARG A 162 -7.61 29.62 -2.54
N ARG A 163 -7.17 30.64 -3.30
CA ARG A 163 -7.90 31.90 -3.55
C ARG A 163 -9.05 31.75 -4.57
N SER A 164 -8.81 30.99 -5.65
CA SER A 164 -9.80 30.46 -6.62
C SER A 164 -9.05 29.51 -7.56
N GLY A 165 -9.60 28.34 -7.93
CA GLY A 165 -8.93 27.40 -8.84
C GLY A 165 -8.83 25.97 -8.30
N ASP A 166 -7.85 25.23 -8.82
CA ASP A 166 -7.64 23.79 -8.64
C ASP A 166 -7.17 23.42 -7.21
N MET A 167 -7.03 22.12 -6.95
CA MET A 167 -6.68 21.61 -5.62
C MET A 167 -5.26 22.01 -5.18
N LYS A 168 -5.15 22.48 -3.93
CA LYS A 168 -3.89 22.68 -3.20
C LYS A 168 -3.87 21.78 -1.99
N GLU A 169 -2.83 20.95 -1.87
CA GLU A 169 -2.80 19.89 -0.88
C GLU A 169 -1.38 19.63 -0.39
N ILE A 170 -1.26 19.41 0.91
CA ILE A 170 -0.08 18.84 1.55
C ILE A 170 -0.51 17.51 2.16
N GLN A 171 0.23 16.46 1.89
CA GLN A 171 0.01 15.14 2.47
C GLN A 171 1.25 14.74 3.27
N LEU A 172 1.06 14.47 4.56
CA LEU A 172 2.08 13.90 5.41
C LEU A 172 1.80 12.39 5.49
N SER A 173 2.69 11.57 4.94
CA SER A 173 2.47 10.11 4.81
C SER A 173 3.38 9.27 5.71
N ALA A 174 4.42 9.88 6.27
CA ALA A 174 5.36 9.20 7.18
C ALA A 174 4.84 9.15 8.62
N ASP A 175 5.45 8.27 9.42
CA ASP A 175 5.34 8.33 10.88
C ASP A 175 6.18 9.50 11.40
N ASN A 176 5.50 10.51 11.96
CA ASN A 176 6.11 11.73 12.48
C ASN A 176 6.07 11.79 14.01
N THR A 177 5.92 10.67 14.71
CA THR A 177 5.86 10.63 16.20
C THR A 177 7.03 11.33 16.90
N ALA A 178 8.19 11.42 16.25
CA ALA A 178 9.37 12.13 16.76
C ALA A 178 9.35 13.66 16.52
N PHE A 179 8.34 14.20 15.84
CA PHE A 179 8.08 15.63 15.70
C PHE A 179 7.03 16.07 16.73
N THR A 180 7.38 17.03 17.58
CA THR A 180 6.50 17.52 18.67
C THR A 180 6.18 19.01 18.57
N GLY A 181 6.72 19.68 17.54
CA GLY A 181 6.54 21.11 17.32
C GLY A 181 5.12 21.50 16.88
N PRO A 182 4.69 22.75 17.09
CA PRO A 182 3.36 23.21 16.72
C PRO A 182 3.20 23.30 15.18
N VAL A 183 2.01 22.98 14.69
CA VAL A 183 1.61 23.03 13.28
C VAL A 183 0.59 24.15 13.06
N LYS A 184 0.89 25.09 12.16
CA LYS A 184 -0.02 26.16 11.77
C LYS A 184 -0.39 26.06 10.30
N MET A 185 -1.66 25.86 10.02
CA MET A 185 -2.21 25.80 8.67
C MET A 185 -2.79 27.17 8.27
N THR A 186 -2.44 27.64 7.08
CA THR A 186 -2.90 28.93 6.53
C THR A 186 -3.36 28.77 5.09
N GLY A 187 -4.51 29.36 4.76
CA GLY A 187 -5.16 29.21 3.45
C GLY A 187 -6.22 28.12 3.45
N ARG A 188 -7.03 28.05 2.38
CA ARG A 188 -8.18 27.12 2.26
C ARG A 188 -7.84 25.78 1.61
N GLY A 189 -6.56 25.47 1.44
CA GLY A 189 -6.12 24.17 0.96
C GLY A 189 -6.14 23.09 2.04
N LYS A 190 -5.75 21.87 1.65
CA LYS A 190 -5.94 20.66 2.44
C LYS A 190 -4.63 20.15 3.06
N LEU A 191 -4.67 19.76 4.32
CA LEU A 191 -3.74 18.79 4.90
C LEU A 191 -4.43 17.43 4.96
N THR A 192 -3.86 16.43 4.31
CA THR A 192 -4.42 15.07 4.27
C THR A 192 -3.67 14.13 5.20
N LEU A 193 -4.43 13.37 5.99
CA LEU A 193 -3.98 12.43 7.00
C LEU A 193 -4.59 11.04 6.78
N PHE A 194 -3.82 10.00 7.12
CA PHE A 194 -4.26 8.61 7.15
C PHE A 194 -4.15 8.02 8.57
N ASN A 195 -3.30 8.60 9.41
CA ASN A 195 -3.08 8.22 10.79
C ASN A 195 -2.71 9.47 11.61
N GLU A 196 -3.03 9.51 12.90
CA GLU A 196 -2.62 10.60 13.79
C GLU A 196 -1.11 10.85 13.79
N ASN A 197 -0.29 9.80 13.69
CA ASN A 197 1.17 9.90 13.63
C ASN A 197 1.65 10.80 12.49
N ASN A 198 0.84 11.06 11.46
CA ASN A 198 1.19 11.99 10.39
C ASN A 198 1.28 13.45 10.88
N LEU A 199 0.58 13.84 11.95
CA LEU A 199 0.61 15.19 12.52
C LEU A 199 1.80 15.45 13.45
N GLY A 200 2.40 14.41 14.03
CA GLY A 200 3.39 14.52 15.08
C GLY A 200 3.03 13.72 16.32
N GLY A 201 3.97 13.57 17.24
CA GLY A 201 3.73 13.01 18.57
C GLY A 201 3.19 14.03 19.56
N ASN A 202 2.80 13.53 20.74
CA ASN A 202 2.26 14.33 21.83
C ASN A 202 3.21 15.47 22.21
N PRO A 203 2.74 16.74 22.25
CA PRO A 203 3.56 17.86 22.70
C PRO A 203 4.07 17.63 24.13
N PRO A 204 5.29 18.08 24.47
CA PRO A 204 5.84 17.87 25.81
C PRO A 204 5.07 18.62 26.91
N VAL A 205 4.36 19.70 26.54
CA VAL A 205 3.54 20.53 27.42
C VAL A 205 2.23 20.85 26.72
N TRP A 206 1.12 20.87 27.47
CA TRP A 206 -0.20 21.29 26.95
C TRP A 206 -0.08 22.61 26.19
N ASN A 207 -0.46 22.58 24.91
CA ASN A 207 -0.48 23.74 24.05
C ASN A 207 -1.85 23.83 23.35
N PRO A 208 -2.71 24.81 23.74
CA PRO A 208 -4.04 24.96 23.17
C PRO A 208 -4.03 25.34 21.68
N ARG A 209 -2.87 25.75 21.14
CA ARG A 209 -2.67 26.15 19.74
C ARG A 209 -1.64 25.26 19.05
N HIS A 210 -1.49 24.01 19.48
CA HIS A 210 -0.54 23.08 18.88
C HIS A 210 -0.87 22.83 17.41
N LEU A 211 -2.15 22.58 17.09
CA LEU A 211 -2.66 22.60 15.72
C LEU A 211 -3.54 23.84 15.52
N THR A 212 -3.12 24.78 14.67
CA THR A 212 -3.88 26.00 14.38
C THR A 212 -4.43 25.98 12.96
N LEU A 213 -5.75 26.18 12.79
CA LEU A 213 -6.42 26.30 11.50
C LEU A 213 -6.80 27.76 11.22
N ASN A 214 -6.32 28.29 10.10
CA ASN A 214 -6.68 29.63 9.59
C ASN A 214 -7.42 29.51 8.25
N GLY A 215 -8.62 28.93 8.31
CA GLY A 215 -9.51 28.66 7.18
C GLY A 215 -9.16 27.40 6.40
N SER A 216 -8.22 26.62 6.92
CA SER A 216 -7.68 25.43 6.27
C SER A 216 -8.55 24.21 6.49
N VAL A 217 -8.33 23.21 5.64
CA VAL A 217 -9.04 21.94 5.66
C VAL A 217 -8.13 20.85 6.23
N LEU A 218 -8.56 20.21 7.31
CA LEU A 218 -7.97 18.98 7.82
C LEU A 218 -8.77 17.80 7.25
N ARG A 219 -8.14 16.95 6.45
CA ARG A 219 -8.78 15.84 5.77
C ARG A 219 -8.31 14.50 6.33
N ALA A 220 -9.24 13.68 6.78
CA ALA A 220 -8.99 12.29 7.17
C ALA A 220 -9.45 11.34 6.06
N GLN A 221 -8.52 10.58 5.48
CA GLN A 221 -8.82 9.58 4.44
C GLN A 221 -9.01 8.16 4.97
N ALA A 222 -8.70 7.92 6.25
CA ALA A 222 -8.97 6.68 6.96
C ALA A 222 -9.52 6.99 8.35
N SER A 223 -10.08 5.98 9.02
CA SER A 223 -10.52 6.11 10.41
C SER A 223 -9.32 6.35 11.32
N LEU A 224 -9.41 7.37 12.17
CA LEU A 224 -8.33 7.77 13.09
C LEU A 224 -8.90 8.39 14.36
N THR A 225 -8.10 8.40 15.41
CA THR A 225 -8.37 9.15 16.64
C THR A 225 -7.33 10.25 16.74
N LEU A 226 -7.70 11.44 17.20
CA LEU A 226 -6.78 12.50 17.64
C LEU A 226 -6.89 12.60 19.16
N ASP A 227 -5.97 11.97 19.88
CA ASP A 227 -6.05 11.81 21.35
C ASP A 227 -4.82 12.25 22.14
N ASP A 228 -3.85 12.90 21.48
CA ASP A 228 -2.70 13.46 22.17
C ASP A 228 -3.11 14.44 23.31
N ALA A 229 -2.80 14.04 24.54
CA ALA A 229 -3.28 14.73 25.76
C ALA A 229 -2.81 16.19 25.87
N ASN A 230 -1.65 16.54 25.28
CA ASN A 230 -1.10 17.89 25.30
C ASN A 230 -1.40 18.70 24.02
N ARG A 231 -2.16 18.15 23.08
CA ARG A 231 -2.50 18.80 21.80
C ARG A 231 -3.85 19.50 21.90
N GLY A 232 -3.84 20.81 21.75
CA GLY A 232 -5.05 21.59 21.46
C GLY A 232 -5.16 21.96 19.99
N ILE A 233 -6.41 22.06 19.52
CA ILE A 233 -6.75 22.53 18.18
C ILE A 233 -7.36 23.93 18.29
N TRP A 234 -6.83 24.90 17.54
CA TRP A 234 -7.28 26.29 17.57
C TRP A 234 -7.88 26.73 16.25
N LEU A 235 -9.12 27.23 16.30
CA LEU A 235 -9.82 27.85 15.17
C LEU A 235 -9.69 29.37 15.24
N SER A 236 -8.97 29.96 14.29
CA SER A 236 -8.77 31.41 14.24
C SER A 236 -10.02 32.16 13.77
N ASN A 237 -10.33 33.33 14.31
CA ASN A 237 -11.35 34.23 13.75
C ASN A 237 -10.76 35.36 12.89
N MET A 238 -9.47 35.25 12.54
CA MET A 238 -8.79 36.30 11.80
C MET A 238 -9.14 36.24 10.30
N THR A 239 -9.29 37.42 9.70
CA THR A 239 -9.27 37.57 8.24
C THR A 239 -8.13 38.50 7.86
N VAL A 240 -7.12 37.98 7.17
CA VAL A 240 -6.02 38.75 6.58
C VAL A 240 -5.80 38.25 5.16
N THR A 241 -6.59 38.81 4.23
CA THR A 241 -6.61 38.37 2.82
C THR A 241 -5.24 38.44 2.15
N ALA A 242 -4.41 39.43 2.50
CA ALA A 242 -3.05 39.57 1.97
C ALA A 242 -2.16 38.35 2.22
N SER A 243 -2.43 37.61 3.32
CA SER A 243 -1.65 36.45 3.76
C SER A 243 -2.46 35.14 3.75
N ASP A 244 -3.61 35.10 3.05
CA ASP A 244 -4.52 33.94 3.00
C ASP A 244 -4.97 33.40 4.36
N VAL A 245 -5.06 34.28 5.35
CA VAL A 245 -5.62 33.93 6.66
C VAL A 245 -7.13 34.15 6.57
N TYR A 246 -7.89 33.09 6.75
CA TYR A 246 -9.35 33.13 6.81
C TYR A 246 -9.83 32.57 8.15
N PRO A 247 -11.07 32.91 8.58
CA PRO A 247 -11.58 32.43 9.83
C PRO A 247 -11.96 30.94 9.74
N GLY A 248 -11.71 30.22 10.83
CA GLY A 248 -12.24 28.89 11.10
C GLY A 248 -11.37 27.73 10.65
N GLY A 249 -11.96 26.55 10.64
CA GLY A 249 -11.36 25.33 10.14
C GLY A 249 -12.43 24.36 9.66
N ARG A 250 -12.06 23.54 8.67
CA ARG A 250 -12.94 22.52 8.09
C ARG A 250 -12.37 21.14 8.31
N PHE A 251 -13.22 20.21 8.72
CA PHE A 251 -12.91 18.79 8.83
C PHE A 251 -13.60 18.05 7.68
N GLU A 252 -12.80 17.45 6.82
CA GLU A 252 -13.23 16.60 5.70
C GLU A 252 -12.99 15.14 6.05
N ILE A 253 -14.05 14.37 6.29
CA ILE A 253 -13.93 12.96 6.65
C ILE A 253 -14.41 12.11 5.47
N ALA A 254 -13.52 11.29 4.92
CA ALA A 254 -13.81 10.45 3.77
C ALA A 254 -14.97 9.49 4.03
N ASN A 255 -15.66 9.09 2.95
CA ASN A 255 -16.76 8.14 3.03
C ASN A 255 -16.30 6.82 3.68
N GLY A 256 -17.09 6.30 4.63
CA GLY A 256 -16.75 5.08 5.39
C GLY A 256 -15.69 5.26 6.47
N ALA A 257 -15.05 6.43 6.59
CA ALA A 257 -14.12 6.73 7.67
C ALA A 257 -14.82 7.37 8.87
N THR A 258 -14.29 7.08 10.06
CA THR A 258 -14.67 7.72 11.31
C THR A 258 -13.46 8.39 11.94
N ALA A 259 -13.52 9.71 12.13
CA ALA A 259 -12.51 10.44 12.88
C ALA A 259 -13.05 10.77 14.28
N THR A 260 -12.31 10.40 15.32
CA THR A 260 -12.63 10.76 16.71
C THR A 260 -11.66 11.83 17.19
N VAL A 261 -12.15 12.98 17.66
CA VAL A 261 -11.33 14.07 18.20
C VAL A 261 -11.54 14.15 19.71
N ALA A 262 -10.55 13.67 20.45
CA ALA A 262 -10.46 13.75 21.90
C ALA A 262 -9.58 14.92 22.39
N CYS A 263 -8.88 15.60 21.47
CA CYS A 263 -8.24 16.89 21.73
C CYS A 263 -9.28 18.02 21.90
N LEU A 264 -9.03 18.97 22.81
CA LEU A 264 -9.88 20.16 22.95
C LEU A 264 -9.76 21.05 21.71
N ILE A 265 -10.91 21.45 21.15
CA ILE A 265 -11.02 22.48 20.11
C ILE A 265 -11.45 23.80 20.76
N GLY A 266 -10.64 24.84 20.57
CA GLY A 266 -10.89 26.20 21.06
C GLY A 266 -10.76 27.27 19.97
N GLY A 267 -10.95 28.53 20.36
CA GLY A 267 -10.82 29.71 19.49
C GLY A 267 -12.16 30.32 19.08
N GLU A 268 -12.12 31.45 18.38
CA GLU A 268 -13.35 32.20 18.04
C GLU A 268 -13.84 31.95 16.60
N GLY A 269 -13.10 31.16 15.81
CA GLY A 269 -13.41 30.90 14.41
C GLY A 269 -14.55 29.88 14.20
N PRO A 270 -15.24 29.91 13.05
CA PRO A 270 -16.25 28.92 12.71
C PRO A 270 -15.66 27.52 12.49
N PHE A 271 -16.49 26.51 12.74
CA PHE A 271 -16.16 25.11 12.51
C PHE A 271 -17.08 24.52 11.44
N GLU A 272 -16.52 23.81 10.47
CA GLU A 272 -17.30 23.14 9.43
C GLU A 272 -16.94 21.65 9.31
N LYS A 273 -17.95 20.78 9.32
CA LYS A 273 -17.84 19.36 8.94
C LYS A 273 -18.37 19.17 7.53
N THR A 274 -17.61 18.48 6.68
CA THR A 274 -18.03 18.08 5.33
C THR A 274 -17.50 16.70 4.94
N ASP A 275 -17.72 16.28 3.70
CA ASP A 275 -17.58 14.92 3.16
C ASP A 275 -18.46 13.89 3.92
N LEU A 276 -18.61 12.69 3.35
CA LEU A 276 -19.65 11.73 3.76
C LEU A 276 -19.36 10.96 5.06
N GLY A 277 -18.12 10.97 5.56
CA GLY A 277 -17.74 10.23 6.77
C GLY A 277 -18.27 10.80 8.08
N THR A 278 -17.93 10.14 9.17
CA THR A 278 -18.39 10.48 10.53
C THR A 278 -17.29 11.19 11.32
N LEU A 279 -17.62 12.32 11.94
CA LEU A 279 -16.75 13.00 12.91
C LEU A 279 -17.36 12.91 14.30
N ILE A 280 -16.58 12.42 15.27
CA ILE A 280 -16.97 12.29 16.68
C ILE A 280 -16.15 13.27 17.51
N LEU A 281 -16.81 14.17 18.22
CA LEU A 281 -16.16 15.07 19.18
C LEU A 281 -16.44 14.58 20.60
N THR A 282 -15.40 14.16 21.32
CA THR A 282 -15.53 13.64 22.69
C THR A 282 -15.01 14.62 23.74
N ALA A 283 -14.10 15.53 23.36
CA ALA A 283 -13.58 16.57 24.24
C ALA A 283 -14.60 17.68 24.52
N THR A 284 -14.48 18.33 25.68
CA THR A 284 -15.21 19.57 26.00
C THR A 284 -14.68 20.71 25.12
N ASN A 285 -15.39 21.01 24.03
CA ASN A 285 -14.98 22.02 23.07
C ASN A 285 -15.45 23.41 23.50
N THR A 286 -14.55 24.39 23.43
CA THR A 286 -14.74 25.74 23.96
C THR A 286 -14.76 26.82 22.88
N PHE A 287 -14.73 26.43 21.60
CA PHE A 287 -14.77 27.40 20.52
C PHE A 287 -16.11 28.13 20.44
N THR A 288 -16.06 29.41 20.07
CA THR A 288 -17.22 30.32 20.09
C THR A 288 -17.72 30.74 18.70
N GLY A 289 -17.10 30.22 17.63
CA GLY A 289 -17.62 30.38 16.27
C GLY A 289 -18.76 29.40 15.97
N ALA A 290 -19.54 29.70 14.92
CA ALA A 290 -20.65 28.85 14.48
C ALA A 290 -20.19 27.47 14.01
N THR A 291 -21.00 26.44 14.26
CA THR A 291 -20.79 25.07 13.77
C THR A 291 -21.68 24.82 12.55
N THR A 292 -21.11 24.35 11.45
CA THR A 292 -21.85 23.97 10.23
C THR A 292 -21.58 22.52 9.88
N VAL A 293 -22.62 21.74 9.64
CA VAL A 293 -22.54 20.37 9.10
C VAL A 293 -23.06 20.39 7.68
N SER A 294 -22.13 20.45 6.72
CA SER A 294 -22.43 20.57 5.29
C SER A 294 -22.70 19.21 4.64
N ALA A 295 -22.06 18.14 5.14
CA ALA A 295 -22.22 16.76 4.66
C ALA A 295 -21.73 15.72 5.68
N GLY A 296 -22.19 14.47 5.52
CA GLY A 296 -21.86 13.34 6.41
C GLY A 296 -22.44 13.52 7.80
N THR A 297 -21.81 12.91 8.80
CA THR A 297 -22.33 12.89 10.18
C THR A 297 -21.39 13.61 11.15
N LEU A 298 -21.94 14.49 11.99
CA LEU A 298 -21.27 15.05 13.16
C LEU A 298 -21.92 14.51 14.44
N LEU A 299 -21.13 13.89 15.30
CA LEU A 299 -21.55 13.35 16.60
C LEU A 299 -20.88 14.15 17.72
N ILE A 300 -21.69 14.74 18.59
CA ILE A 300 -21.24 15.42 19.79
C ILE A 300 -21.44 14.47 20.97
N ASN A 301 -20.35 13.88 21.45
CA ASN A 301 -20.33 12.97 22.60
C ASN A 301 -19.62 13.60 23.80
N SER A 302 -19.55 14.94 23.83
CA SER A 302 -18.98 15.71 24.91
C SER A 302 -20.06 16.31 25.81
N ALA A 303 -19.71 16.54 27.08
CA ALA A 303 -20.63 17.15 28.04
C ALA A 303 -21.02 18.60 27.68
N THR A 304 -20.22 19.29 26.85
CA THR A 304 -20.49 20.68 26.47
C THR A 304 -19.92 20.98 25.09
N HIS A 305 -20.75 21.59 24.24
CA HIS A 305 -20.37 22.21 22.97
C HIS A 305 -20.73 23.70 23.00
N ALA A 306 -19.71 24.56 23.15
CA ALA A 306 -19.88 25.98 23.44
C ALA A 306 -20.26 26.87 22.23
N SER A 307 -20.36 26.31 21.04
CA SER A 307 -20.70 27.06 19.82
C SER A 307 -22.06 27.76 19.96
N PRO A 308 -22.18 29.06 19.58
CA PRO A 308 -23.41 29.83 19.75
C PRO A 308 -24.53 29.39 18.80
N SER A 309 -24.18 28.73 17.69
CA SER A 309 -25.14 28.20 16.72
C SER A 309 -24.60 26.96 16.02
N LEU A 310 -25.50 26.07 15.66
CA LEU A 310 -25.29 24.85 14.91
C LEU A 310 -26.27 24.83 13.73
N SER A 311 -25.77 24.61 12.52
CA SER A 311 -26.60 24.40 11.33
C SER A 311 -26.27 23.08 10.65
N VAL A 312 -27.30 22.38 10.19
CA VAL A 312 -27.19 21.08 9.51
C VAL A 312 -27.86 21.19 8.15
N ALA A 313 -27.10 20.97 7.08
CA ALA A 313 -27.57 21.04 5.71
C ALA A 313 -28.42 19.81 5.32
N ALA A 314 -29.18 19.94 4.24
CA ALA A 314 -29.94 18.84 3.66
C ALA A 314 -29.00 17.67 3.28
N GLY A 315 -29.37 16.44 3.62
CA GLY A 315 -28.55 15.24 3.39
C GLY A 315 -27.37 15.06 4.34
N ALA A 316 -27.12 16.00 5.26
CA ALA A 316 -26.18 15.82 6.37
C ALA A 316 -26.91 15.30 7.62
N ALA A 317 -26.16 14.73 8.56
CA ALA A 317 -26.68 14.20 9.81
C ALA A 317 -25.95 14.78 11.04
N PHE A 318 -26.70 14.95 12.11
CA PHE A 318 -26.19 15.40 13.41
C PHE A 318 -26.68 14.48 14.53
N GLY A 319 -25.86 14.22 15.54
CA GLY A 319 -26.20 13.27 16.59
C GLY A 319 -25.25 13.27 17.77
N GLY A 320 -25.22 12.14 18.48
CA GLY A 320 -24.39 11.88 19.65
C GLY A 320 -25.16 11.88 20.97
N THR A 321 -24.43 11.86 22.08
CA THR A 321 -24.99 11.76 23.46
C THR A 321 -24.64 12.97 24.34
N GLY A 322 -24.17 14.04 23.72
CA GLY A 322 -23.65 15.24 24.39
C GLY A 322 -24.68 16.35 24.57
N THR A 323 -24.20 17.53 24.98
CA THR A 323 -25.04 18.74 25.15
C THR A 323 -24.56 19.89 24.26
N VAL A 324 -25.48 20.41 23.45
CA VAL A 324 -25.30 21.63 22.63
C VAL A 324 -26.07 22.79 23.26
N HIS A 325 -25.37 23.88 23.55
CA HIS A 325 -25.97 25.07 24.15
C HIS A 325 -26.40 26.14 23.14
N GLY A 326 -25.84 26.11 21.93
CA GLY A 326 -26.20 27.02 20.85
C GLY A 326 -27.54 26.69 20.19
N VAL A 327 -28.06 27.64 19.42
CA VAL A 327 -29.25 27.43 18.58
C VAL A 327 -28.96 26.36 17.53
N ALA A 328 -29.75 25.29 17.49
CA ALA A 328 -29.64 24.25 16.45
C ALA A 328 -30.69 24.47 15.35
N THR A 329 -30.24 24.48 14.10
CA THR A 329 -31.08 24.68 12.91
C THR A 329 -30.85 23.56 11.91
N PHE A 330 -31.94 23.01 11.37
CA PHE A 330 -31.92 21.88 10.46
C PHE A 330 -32.59 22.30 9.15
N ALA A 331 -31.89 22.17 8.03
CA ALA A 331 -32.48 22.35 6.73
C ALA A 331 -33.45 21.18 6.41
N PRO A 332 -34.46 21.38 5.53
CA PRO A 332 -35.31 20.30 5.08
C PRO A 332 -34.50 19.12 4.53
N GLY A 333 -34.75 17.90 5.01
CA GLY A 333 -34.00 16.70 4.64
C GLY A 333 -32.67 16.50 5.38
N ALA A 334 -32.39 17.29 6.43
CA ALA A 334 -31.32 16.98 7.38
C ALA A 334 -31.72 15.81 8.30
N GLY A 335 -30.76 14.94 8.63
CA GLY A 335 -30.96 13.81 9.53
C GLY A 335 -30.56 14.10 10.98
N LEU A 336 -31.21 13.41 11.91
CA LEU A 336 -30.79 13.30 13.32
C LEU A 336 -30.41 11.84 13.59
N ALA A 337 -29.10 11.59 13.67
CA ALA A 337 -28.49 10.27 13.85
C ALA A 337 -28.26 9.98 15.34
N LEU A 338 -29.31 9.57 16.07
CA LEU A 338 -29.20 9.28 17.51
C LEU A 338 -28.73 7.84 17.75
N ALA A 339 -29.27 6.90 16.97
CA ALA A 339 -28.82 5.50 16.87
C ALA A 339 -27.34 5.32 16.49
N GLY A 340 -26.76 4.19 16.88
CA GLY A 340 -25.42 3.74 16.50
C GLY A 340 -24.27 4.37 17.30
N ASN A 341 -24.57 5.20 18.30
CA ASN A 341 -23.58 6.00 19.05
C ASN A 341 -23.33 5.50 20.48
N GLY A 342 -23.83 4.31 20.79
CA GLY A 342 -24.09 3.90 22.16
C GLY A 342 -25.34 4.60 22.70
N TYR A 343 -25.96 3.99 23.70
CA TYR A 343 -27.23 4.49 24.21
C TYR A 343 -27.04 5.80 25.00
N GLY A 344 -27.83 6.83 24.70
CA GLY A 344 -27.79 8.05 25.50
C GLY A 344 -28.68 9.19 25.01
N THR A 345 -28.60 10.31 25.75
CA THR A 345 -29.43 11.48 25.48
C THR A 345 -28.62 12.55 24.75
N LEU A 346 -29.03 12.94 23.54
CA LEU A 346 -28.58 14.18 22.92
C LEU A 346 -29.39 15.34 23.50
N THR A 347 -28.73 16.33 24.08
CA THR A 347 -29.40 17.52 24.64
C THR A 347 -29.16 18.75 23.78
N LEU A 348 -30.23 19.33 23.25
CA LEU A 348 -30.25 20.65 22.62
C LEU A 348 -30.81 21.66 23.61
N ALA A 349 -29.93 22.26 24.41
CA ALA A 349 -30.30 22.99 25.62
C ALA A 349 -30.86 24.40 25.37
N HIS A 350 -30.76 24.92 24.13
CA HIS A 350 -31.13 26.30 23.85
C HIS A 350 -32.65 26.55 23.97
N ALA A 351 -33.03 27.63 24.65
CA ALA A 351 -34.42 27.96 24.96
C ALA A 351 -35.30 28.27 23.73
N ALA A 352 -34.69 28.62 22.59
CA ALA A 352 -35.41 28.84 21.34
C ALA A 352 -36.06 27.56 20.77
N GLY A 353 -35.62 26.37 21.22
CA GLY A 353 -36.16 25.12 20.73
C GLY A 353 -35.67 24.74 19.34
N VAL A 354 -36.38 23.82 18.69
CA VAL A 354 -36.01 23.25 17.39
C VAL A 354 -37.24 23.18 16.49
N THR A 355 -37.05 23.55 15.22
CA THR A 355 -38.01 23.25 14.15
C THR A 355 -37.50 22.04 13.37
N LEU A 356 -38.33 21.01 13.24
CA LEU A 356 -38.06 19.85 12.40
C LEU A 356 -38.92 19.95 11.15
N GLU A 357 -38.27 20.14 10.01
CA GLU A 357 -38.89 20.14 8.70
C GLU A 357 -38.42 18.94 7.89
N SER A 358 -39.28 17.93 7.73
CA SER A 358 -38.96 16.67 7.03
C SER A 358 -37.66 15.99 7.51
N ALA A 359 -37.55 15.74 8.82
CA ALA A 359 -36.38 15.11 9.43
C ALA A 359 -36.48 13.57 9.44
N GLY A 360 -35.38 12.90 9.12
CA GLY A 360 -35.18 11.48 9.42
C GLY A 360 -34.57 11.33 10.81
N LEU A 361 -35.26 10.62 11.71
CA LEU A 361 -34.86 10.38 13.09
C LEU A 361 -34.57 8.89 13.29
N THR A 362 -33.40 8.53 13.83
CA THR A 362 -33.05 7.13 14.12
C THR A 362 -32.75 6.94 15.60
N PHE A 363 -33.34 5.95 16.27
CA PHE A 363 -33.14 5.66 17.70
C PHE A 363 -32.80 4.19 17.97
N ASP A 364 -31.85 3.91 18.86
CA ASP A 364 -31.64 2.58 19.43
C ASP A 364 -32.39 2.46 20.77
N LEU A 365 -33.26 1.45 20.87
CA LEU A 365 -34.09 1.20 22.05
C LEU A 365 -33.68 -0.09 22.73
N ARG A 366 -33.79 -0.15 24.06
CA ARG A 366 -33.52 -1.38 24.83
C ARG A 366 -34.36 -1.47 26.09
N ALA A 367 -34.45 -2.66 26.68
CA ALA A 367 -35.03 -2.82 28.00
C ALA A 367 -34.14 -2.20 29.12
N PRO A 368 -34.73 -1.70 30.21
CA PRO A 368 -36.16 -1.43 30.40
C PRO A 368 -36.59 -0.13 29.68
N ALA A 369 -37.90 0.11 29.58
CA ALA A 369 -38.48 1.24 28.82
C ALA A 369 -38.02 2.64 29.26
N ASP A 370 -37.62 2.75 30.53
CA ASP A 370 -37.06 3.92 31.20
C ASP A 370 -35.53 3.85 31.40
N GLY A 371 -34.87 2.85 30.80
CA GLY A 371 -33.42 2.68 30.81
C GLY A 371 -32.70 3.58 29.81
N ALA A 372 -31.37 3.39 29.64
CA ALA A 372 -30.61 4.12 28.62
C ALA A 372 -30.97 3.60 27.22
N SER A 373 -32.09 4.07 26.68
CA SER A 373 -32.37 4.12 25.25
C SER A 373 -31.96 5.50 24.72
N ASP A 374 -31.90 5.65 23.40
CA ASP A 374 -31.64 6.95 22.82
C ASP A 374 -32.80 7.92 23.03
N CYS A 375 -32.46 9.18 23.33
CA CYS A 375 -33.44 10.25 23.50
C CYS A 375 -32.89 11.58 22.98
N LEU A 376 -33.74 12.37 22.32
CA LEU A 376 -33.48 13.76 22.02
C LEU A 376 -34.17 14.66 23.05
N ALA A 377 -33.38 15.34 23.88
CA ALA A 377 -33.88 16.27 24.88
C ALA A 377 -33.77 17.72 24.41
N LEU A 378 -34.89 18.43 24.34
CA LEU A 378 -34.96 19.84 23.94
C LEU A 378 -35.20 20.73 25.16
N GLY A 379 -34.33 21.72 25.37
CA GLY A 379 -34.51 22.74 26.41
C GLY A 379 -35.59 23.79 26.06
N GLY A 380 -35.94 23.91 24.78
CA GLY A 380 -36.98 24.81 24.26
C GLY A 380 -38.04 24.06 23.42
N PRO A 381 -39.04 24.77 22.89
CA PRO A 381 -40.19 24.15 22.22
C PRO A 381 -39.83 23.33 20.97
N LEU A 382 -40.59 22.27 20.69
CA LEU A 382 -40.56 21.53 19.42
C LEU A 382 -41.57 22.12 18.45
N THR A 383 -41.15 22.53 17.26
CA THR A 383 -42.05 22.87 16.15
C THR A 383 -41.93 21.80 15.07
N LEU A 384 -43.03 21.15 14.72
CA LEU A 384 -43.06 20.22 13.59
C LEU A 384 -43.67 20.90 12.37
N ALA A 385 -42.89 21.00 11.29
CA ALA A 385 -43.32 21.52 10.00
C ALA A 385 -43.18 20.41 8.94
N GLY A 386 -44.27 19.92 8.34
CA GLY A 386 -44.20 18.82 7.37
C GLY A 386 -44.02 17.41 7.98
N ALA A 387 -43.68 16.42 7.14
CA ALA A 387 -43.70 15.00 7.51
C ALA A 387 -42.30 14.46 7.81
N GLY A 388 -42.05 14.05 9.05
CA GLY A 388 -40.82 13.38 9.48
C GLY A 388 -40.98 11.86 9.62
N ALA A 389 -39.86 11.15 9.48
CA ALA A 389 -39.78 9.70 9.55
C ALA A 389 -38.97 9.26 10.78
N VAL A 390 -39.50 8.30 11.53
CA VAL A 390 -38.87 7.73 12.73
C VAL A 390 -38.53 6.26 12.44
N THR A 391 -37.25 5.93 12.52
CA THR A 391 -36.76 4.54 12.47
C THR A 391 -36.27 4.16 13.86
N VAL A 392 -36.67 2.98 14.32
CA VAL A 392 -36.24 2.43 15.62
C VAL A 392 -35.52 1.11 15.43
N THR A 393 -34.37 0.96 16.07
CA THR A 393 -33.68 -0.31 16.20
C THR A 393 -34.14 -0.98 17.50
N LEU A 394 -34.62 -2.22 17.39
CA LEU A 394 -35.11 -3.00 18.54
C LEU A 394 -34.14 -4.18 18.80
N PRO A 395 -34.00 -4.64 20.06
CA PRO A 395 -33.28 -5.87 20.34
C PRO A 395 -34.04 -7.08 19.77
N GLU A 396 -33.32 -8.16 19.44
CA GLU A 396 -33.91 -9.38 18.84
C GLU A 396 -35.05 -10.00 19.67
N SER A 397 -35.03 -9.83 20.99
CA SER A 397 -36.09 -10.28 21.89
C SER A 397 -37.39 -9.48 21.77
N GLY A 398 -37.41 -8.41 20.97
CA GLY A 398 -38.43 -7.37 21.01
C GLY A 398 -38.31 -6.46 22.23
N LEU A 399 -39.11 -5.39 22.25
CA LEU A 399 -39.22 -4.52 23.42
C LEU A 399 -40.27 -5.07 24.41
N PRO A 400 -39.99 -5.04 25.72
CA PRO A 400 -41.02 -5.16 26.74
C PRO A 400 -42.13 -4.10 26.57
N ALA A 401 -43.30 -4.41 27.12
CA ALA A 401 -44.36 -3.41 27.21
C ALA A 401 -43.90 -2.21 28.06
N GLY A 402 -44.18 -1.00 27.58
CA GLY A 402 -43.73 0.23 28.22
C GLY A 402 -43.73 1.43 27.27
N SER A 403 -43.44 2.60 27.84
CA SER A 403 -43.33 3.88 27.13
C SER A 403 -41.86 4.26 27.02
N TYR A 404 -41.38 4.46 25.78
CA TYR A 404 -39.99 4.81 25.48
C TYR A 404 -39.94 6.25 24.94
N PRO A 405 -39.42 7.23 25.70
CA PRO A 405 -39.30 8.60 25.23
C PRO A 405 -38.27 8.71 24.10
N LEU A 406 -38.72 9.15 22.92
CA LEU A 406 -37.85 9.43 21.78
C LEU A 406 -37.43 10.89 21.75
N ILE A 407 -38.37 11.81 21.99
CA ILE A 407 -38.08 13.24 22.08
C ILE A 407 -38.76 13.81 23.32
N THR A 408 -38.06 14.61 24.12
CA THR A 408 -38.62 15.35 25.25
C THR A 408 -38.51 16.86 25.00
N TYR A 409 -39.55 17.62 25.35
CA TYR A 409 -39.62 19.07 25.13
C TYR A 409 -40.61 19.75 26.10
N PRO A 410 -40.45 21.05 26.40
CA PRO A 410 -41.36 21.78 27.28
C PRO A 410 -42.74 22.04 26.64
N SER A 411 -42.82 22.17 25.31
CA SER A 411 -44.08 22.35 24.57
C SER A 411 -43.90 22.02 23.09
N ARG A 412 -45.02 21.72 22.40
CA ARG A 412 -45.06 21.46 20.95
C ARG A 412 -45.93 22.50 20.21
N SER A 413 -45.53 22.85 19.00
CA SER A 413 -46.37 23.57 18.02
C SER A 413 -46.21 22.99 16.60
N GLY A 414 -46.97 23.54 15.63
CA GLY A 414 -46.93 23.13 14.22
C GLY A 414 -47.89 21.98 13.87
N ASP A 415 -48.19 21.87 12.58
CA ASP A 415 -49.12 20.91 11.96
C ASP A 415 -48.41 19.69 11.34
N GLY A 416 -47.08 19.62 11.42
CA GLY A 416 -46.30 18.49 10.95
C GLY A 416 -46.57 17.17 11.69
N THR A 417 -46.21 16.07 11.03
CA THR A 417 -46.41 14.69 11.50
C THR A 417 -45.08 13.96 11.68
N LEU A 418 -45.03 13.01 12.61
CA LEU A 418 -43.99 11.99 12.68
C LEU A 418 -44.65 10.63 12.47
N ALA A 419 -44.06 9.79 11.64
CA ALA A 419 -44.52 8.44 11.41
C ALA A 419 -43.37 7.44 11.53
N LEU A 420 -43.66 6.24 12.04
CA LEU A 420 -42.69 5.16 11.98
C LEU A 420 -42.48 4.75 10.52
N THR A 421 -41.23 4.47 10.16
CA THR A 421 -40.89 3.98 8.81
C THR A 421 -41.38 2.57 8.54
N VAL A 422 -41.63 1.81 9.61
CA VAL A 422 -42.16 0.43 9.58
C VAL A 422 -43.32 0.32 10.58
N CYS A 423 -44.32 -0.51 10.27
CA CYS A 423 -45.36 -0.84 11.23
C CYS A 423 -44.88 -1.96 12.16
N TYR A 424 -44.78 -1.67 13.46
CA TYR A 424 -44.38 -2.66 14.47
C TYR A 424 -45.63 -3.17 15.21
N PRO A 425 -45.81 -4.50 15.38
CA PRO A 425 -46.93 -5.05 16.14
C PRO A 425 -46.96 -4.54 17.58
N ASN A 426 -48.14 -4.19 18.10
CA ASN A 426 -48.34 -3.65 19.46
C ASN A 426 -47.59 -2.35 19.78
N VAL A 427 -47.07 -1.66 18.77
CA VAL A 427 -46.34 -0.41 18.94
C VAL A 427 -47.14 0.74 18.34
N SER A 428 -47.19 1.86 19.05
CA SER A 428 -47.72 3.11 18.51
C SER A 428 -46.80 4.27 18.82
N LEU A 429 -46.67 5.19 17.87
CA LEU A 429 -45.95 6.45 18.08
C LEU A 429 -46.96 7.48 18.59
N VAL A 430 -46.78 7.95 19.82
CA VAL A 430 -47.64 8.94 20.44
C VAL A 430 -46.91 10.27 20.48
N ILE A 431 -47.54 11.32 19.94
CA ILE A 431 -47.01 12.67 20.03
C ILE A 431 -47.81 13.45 21.07
N GLY A 432 -47.29 13.51 22.29
CA GLY A 432 -47.88 14.21 23.43
C GLY A 432 -47.49 15.68 23.53
N ALA A 433 -48.03 16.35 24.56
CA ALA A 433 -47.79 17.77 24.82
C ALA A 433 -46.34 18.12 25.19
N THR A 434 -45.60 17.16 25.78
CA THR A 434 -44.22 17.35 26.27
C THR A 434 -43.25 16.26 25.83
N ALA A 435 -43.70 15.25 25.09
CA ALA A 435 -42.83 14.20 24.58
C ALA A 435 -43.42 13.50 23.35
N VAL A 436 -42.55 12.98 22.50
CA VAL A 436 -42.86 11.92 21.53
C VAL A 436 -42.41 10.60 22.15
N THR A 437 -43.34 9.66 22.33
CA THR A 437 -43.08 8.36 22.94
C THR A 437 -43.42 7.23 21.99
N LEU A 438 -42.65 6.15 22.07
CA LEU A 438 -43.02 4.86 21.50
C LEU A 438 -43.73 4.04 22.59
N GLU A 439 -45.03 3.82 22.43
CA GLU A 439 -45.84 3.02 23.34
C GLU A 439 -45.91 1.57 22.86
N VAL A 440 -45.44 0.64 23.70
CA VAL A 440 -45.44 -0.80 23.43
C VAL A 440 -46.48 -1.47 24.32
N ALA A 441 -47.58 -1.95 23.74
CA ALA A 441 -48.74 -2.53 24.45
C ALA A 441 -48.56 -4.02 24.81
N GLY A 442 -47.61 -4.72 24.20
CA GLY A 442 -47.29 -6.12 24.47
C GLY A 442 -46.01 -6.57 23.77
N SER A 443 -45.26 -7.50 24.36
CA SER A 443 -44.05 -8.05 23.72
C SER A 443 -44.43 -8.79 22.45
N GLY A 444 -43.87 -8.41 21.30
CA GLY A 444 -44.13 -9.10 20.03
C GLY A 444 -43.00 -8.88 19.03
N THR A 445 -42.46 -9.99 18.50
CA THR A 445 -41.61 -10.01 17.32
C THR A 445 -42.47 -9.93 16.06
N VAL A 446 -41.88 -9.50 14.94
CA VAL A 446 -42.48 -9.69 13.60
C VAL A 446 -42.62 -11.21 13.36
N PRO A 447 -43.81 -11.73 13.01
CA PRO A 447 -43.92 -13.13 12.59
C PRO A 447 -43.22 -13.32 11.23
N ARG A 448 -42.23 -14.21 11.19
CA ARG A 448 -41.54 -14.61 9.95
C ARG A 448 -42.53 -15.32 9.01
N MET A 449 -42.75 -14.75 7.82
CA MET A 449 -43.61 -15.30 6.78
C MET A 449 -42.86 -16.36 5.96
N ILE A 450 -43.48 -17.49 5.64
CA ILE A 450 -42.83 -18.59 4.90
C ILE A 450 -43.41 -18.68 3.49
N TRP A 451 -42.56 -18.67 2.46
CA TRP A 451 -42.99 -18.77 1.08
C TRP A 451 -43.65 -20.12 0.80
N GLN A 452 -44.88 -20.10 0.27
CA GLN A 452 -45.55 -21.28 -0.28
C GLN A 452 -45.54 -21.28 -1.79
N GLY A 453 -45.84 -20.15 -2.43
CA GLY A 453 -46.01 -20.07 -3.88
C GLY A 453 -47.19 -20.91 -4.40
N ASN A 454 -47.50 -20.80 -5.69
CA ASN A 454 -48.70 -21.42 -6.28
C ASN A 454 -48.48 -22.10 -7.65
N ALA A 455 -47.24 -22.25 -8.10
CA ALA A 455 -46.79 -22.91 -9.35
C ALA A 455 -47.30 -22.32 -10.68
N ALA A 456 -48.48 -21.69 -10.74
CA ALA A 456 -49.08 -21.19 -11.98
C ALA A 456 -48.50 -19.83 -12.40
N ALA A 457 -48.36 -18.89 -11.46
CA ALA A 457 -47.75 -17.57 -11.68
C ALA A 457 -46.59 -17.27 -10.71
N ASN A 458 -46.56 -17.94 -9.56
CA ASN A 458 -45.53 -17.82 -8.50
C ASN A 458 -45.18 -16.36 -8.14
N THR A 459 -46.19 -15.50 -8.16
CA THR A 459 -46.05 -14.06 -8.04
C THR A 459 -45.84 -13.64 -6.58
N TRP A 460 -44.87 -12.78 -6.32
CA TRP A 460 -44.73 -12.08 -5.05
C TRP A 460 -45.43 -10.73 -5.18
N ASP A 461 -46.55 -10.59 -4.47
CA ASP A 461 -47.37 -9.38 -4.46
C ASP A 461 -48.08 -9.18 -3.11
N PHE A 462 -48.85 -8.09 -2.98
CA PHE A 462 -49.57 -7.69 -1.76
C PHE A 462 -51.02 -8.23 -1.68
N THR A 463 -51.42 -9.09 -2.61
CA THR A 463 -52.83 -9.49 -2.83
C THR A 463 -53.04 -11.00 -2.86
N ALA A 464 -52.07 -11.75 -3.34
CA ALA A 464 -52.10 -13.18 -3.52
C ALA A 464 -51.63 -13.89 -2.24
N GLY A 465 -52.40 -14.89 -1.84
CA GLY A 465 -52.13 -15.71 -0.67
C GLY A 465 -51.02 -16.73 -0.88
N ASN A 466 -49.77 -16.26 -1.02
CA ASN A 466 -48.61 -17.12 -1.31
C ASN A 466 -47.69 -17.35 -0.11
N TRP A 467 -48.10 -16.93 1.10
CA TRP A 467 -47.29 -16.98 2.33
C TRP A 467 -48.00 -17.67 3.50
N LEU A 468 -47.25 -18.35 4.37
CA LEU A 468 -47.73 -18.80 5.68
C LEU A 468 -47.54 -17.75 6.78
N PRO A 469 -48.35 -17.81 7.87
CA PRO A 469 -49.44 -18.76 8.09
C PRO A 469 -50.75 -18.38 7.37
N ALA A 470 -51.38 -19.36 6.72
CA ALA A 470 -52.69 -19.34 6.02
C ALA A 470 -52.81 -18.44 4.79
N ASP A 471 -52.29 -18.88 3.63
CA ASP A 471 -52.45 -18.24 2.30
C ASP A 471 -52.48 -16.70 2.39
N ALA A 472 -51.52 -16.14 3.14
CA ALA A 472 -51.48 -14.73 3.48
C ALA A 472 -50.85 -13.93 2.33
N PRO A 473 -51.33 -12.71 2.04
CA PRO A 473 -50.60 -11.77 1.21
C PRO A 473 -49.34 -11.28 1.91
N PHE A 474 -48.32 -10.93 1.14
CA PHE A 474 -47.11 -10.34 1.70
C PHE A 474 -47.39 -8.99 2.37
N ILE A 475 -46.63 -8.67 3.42
CA ILE A 475 -46.66 -7.39 4.11
C ILE A 475 -45.24 -6.82 4.14
N ASP A 476 -45.06 -5.60 3.66
CA ASP A 476 -43.77 -4.90 3.74
C ASP A 476 -43.28 -4.79 5.20
N GLY A 477 -41.97 -4.92 5.40
CA GLY A 477 -41.35 -4.96 6.72
C GLY A 477 -41.46 -6.32 7.43
N ALA A 478 -42.10 -7.32 6.83
CA ALA A 478 -42.07 -8.68 7.35
C ALA A 478 -40.72 -9.37 7.07
N ASP A 479 -40.28 -10.22 8.00
CA ASP A 479 -39.20 -11.18 7.72
C ASP A 479 -39.75 -12.33 6.88
N VAL A 480 -38.98 -12.78 5.89
CA VAL A 480 -39.40 -13.86 4.98
C VAL A 480 -38.47 -15.06 5.02
N LEU A 481 -39.03 -16.26 4.86
CA LEU A 481 -38.33 -17.53 4.76
C LEU A 481 -38.67 -18.25 3.46
N PHE A 482 -37.65 -18.62 2.69
CA PHE A 482 -37.74 -19.56 1.59
C PHE A 482 -37.10 -20.89 2.01
N ASP A 483 -37.91 -21.94 2.18
CA ASP A 483 -37.45 -23.29 2.49
C ASP A 483 -37.94 -24.30 1.44
N ASP A 484 -37.76 -25.59 1.72
CA ASP A 484 -38.16 -26.67 0.80
C ASP A 484 -39.69 -26.92 0.77
N SER A 485 -40.48 -26.25 1.60
CA SER A 485 -41.95 -26.34 1.56
C SER A 485 -42.57 -25.47 0.47
N GLY A 486 -41.85 -24.43 0.02
CA GLY A 486 -42.31 -23.50 -1.01
C GLY A 486 -42.10 -24.01 -2.43
N VAL A 487 -42.92 -23.52 -3.36
CA VAL A 487 -42.86 -23.85 -4.78
C VAL A 487 -41.73 -23.08 -5.46
N ALA A 488 -40.81 -23.84 -6.07
CA ALA A 488 -39.65 -23.34 -6.83
C ALA A 488 -39.61 -23.79 -8.31
N SER A 489 -40.64 -24.48 -8.81
CA SER A 489 -40.71 -24.96 -10.19
C SER A 489 -40.82 -23.85 -11.25
N ALA A 490 -41.11 -22.63 -10.82
CA ALA A 490 -41.13 -21.41 -11.62
C ALA A 490 -40.46 -20.27 -10.84
N PRO A 491 -39.87 -19.25 -11.51
CA PRO A 491 -39.30 -18.09 -10.85
C PRO A 491 -40.32 -17.39 -9.94
N VAL A 492 -39.88 -16.92 -8.78
CA VAL A 492 -40.64 -16.04 -7.91
C VAL A 492 -40.61 -14.65 -8.54
N LEU A 493 -41.71 -14.22 -9.16
CA LEU A 493 -41.79 -12.99 -9.94
C LEU A 493 -42.44 -11.86 -9.12
N LEU A 494 -41.76 -10.73 -8.97
CA LEU A 494 -42.36 -9.55 -8.32
C LEU A 494 -43.39 -8.87 -9.23
N ALA A 495 -44.53 -8.47 -8.65
CA ALA A 495 -45.53 -7.63 -9.33
C ALA A 495 -45.50 -6.15 -8.93
N ALA A 496 -44.72 -5.80 -7.91
CA ALA A 496 -44.44 -4.44 -7.47
C ALA A 496 -43.07 -4.40 -6.76
N ASP A 497 -42.61 -3.22 -6.37
CA ASP A 497 -41.45 -3.10 -5.49
C ASP A 497 -41.80 -3.73 -4.13
N MET A 498 -40.89 -4.53 -3.58
CA MET A 498 -41.09 -5.27 -2.32
C MET A 498 -40.00 -4.91 -1.32
N THR A 499 -40.40 -4.67 -0.06
CA THR A 499 -39.47 -4.31 1.01
C THR A 499 -39.62 -5.21 2.25
N PRO A 500 -39.27 -6.51 2.18
CA PRO A 500 -39.13 -7.32 3.39
C PRO A 500 -38.05 -6.73 4.32
N HIS A 501 -38.18 -6.97 5.63
CA HIS A 501 -37.17 -6.53 6.59
C HIS A 501 -35.90 -7.38 6.46
N ASP A 502 -35.95 -8.66 6.86
CA ASP A 502 -34.89 -9.62 6.60
C ASP A 502 -35.39 -10.81 5.73
N MET A 503 -34.49 -11.39 4.94
CA MET A 503 -34.77 -12.55 4.10
C MET A 503 -33.88 -13.73 4.48
N THR A 504 -34.47 -14.90 4.74
CA THR A 504 -33.73 -16.16 4.92
C THR A 504 -34.09 -17.14 3.81
N LEU A 505 -33.08 -17.71 3.15
CA LEU A 505 -33.23 -18.78 2.17
C LEU A 505 -32.54 -20.05 2.70
N ALA A 506 -33.33 -20.99 3.21
CA ALA A 506 -32.87 -22.22 3.87
C ALA A 506 -33.12 -23.50 3.05
N ALA A 507 -33.58 -23.38 1.79
CA ALA A 507 -33.87 -24.53 0.93
C ALA A 507 -32.63 -25.38 0.59
N THR A 508 -32.75 -26.68 0.83
CA THR A 508 -31.70 -27.68 0.57
C THR A 508 -31.90 -28.34 -0.79
N ASN A 509 -33.16 -28.46 -1.24
CA ASN A 509 -33.57 -29.15 -2.46
C ASN A 509 -34.15 -28.19 -3.51
N ASN A 510 -34.91 -27.18 -3.07
CA ASN A 510 -35.60 -26.27 -3.99
C ASN A 510 -34.71 -25.11 -4.43
N ALA A 511 -34.30 -25.12 -5.71
CA ALA A 511 -33.51 -24.04 -6.30
C ALA A 511 -34.42 -22.87 -6.69
N TYR A 512 -34.27 -21.74 -6.01
CA TYR A 512 -35.09 -20.56 -6.24
C TYR A 512 -34.46 -19.60 -7.25
N THR A 513 -35.28 -19.07 -8.15
CA THR A 513 -34.98 -17.86 -8.92
C THR A 513 -35.87 -16.74 -8.38
N LEU A 514 -35.26 -15.68 -7.86
CA LEU A 514 -35.96 -14.46 -7.48
C LEU A 514 -35.85 -13.49 -8.65
N ASP A 515 -36.94 -13.28 -9.38
CA ASP A 515 -37.00 -12.41 -10.56
C ASP A 515 -37.79 -11.16 -10.22
N THR A 516 -37.11 -10.03 -10.22
CA THR A 516 -37.73 -8.74 -9.92
C THR A 516 -38.42 -8.11 -11.14
N GLY A 517 -38.23 -8.65 -12.35
CA GLY A 517 -38.78 -8.08 -13.57
C GLY A 517 -38.33 -6.62 -13.77
N ALA A 518 -39.28 -5.69 -13.73
CA ALA A 518 -39.04 -4.25 -13.80
C ALA A 518 -38.99 -3.56 -12.42
N HIS A 519 -39.16 -4.32 -11.33
CA HIS A 519 -39.28 -3.83 -9.96
C HIS A 519 -37.97 -3.97 -9.19
N THR A 520 -38.00 -3.54 -7.92
CA THR A 520 -36.89 -3.63 -6.97
C THR A 520 -37.30 -4.48 -5.77
N LEU A 521 -36.44 -5.44 -5.40
CA LEU A 521 -36.52 -6.14 -4.12
C LEU A 521 -35.48 -5.53 -3.17
N ALA A 522 -35.94 -4.84 -2.12
CA ALA A 522 -35.06 -4.22 -1.13
C ALA A 522 -35.20 -4.92 0.24
N ALA A 523 -34.09 -5.29 0.86
CA ALA A 523 -34.09 -5.93 2.18
C ALA A 523 -32.90 -5.43 3.00
N ARG A 524 -33.00 -5.50 4.32
CA ARG A 524 -31.86 -5.19 5.20
C ARG A 524 -30.86 -6.34 5.14
N ASP A 525 -31.16 -7.48 5.74
CA ASP A 525 -30.25 -8.62 5.79
C ASP A 525 -30.80 -9.81 4.99
N VAL A 526 -30.02 -10.30 4.03
CA VAL A 526 -30.35 -11.47 3.23
C VAL A 526 -29.38 -12.59 3.53
N ALA A 527 -29.89 -13.71 4.04
CA ALA A 527 -29.09 -14.88 4.40
C ALA A 527 -29.50 -16.10 3.58
N LYS A 528 -28.56 -16.71 2.85
CA LYS A 528 -28.75 -17.93 2.06
C LYS A 528 -27.99 -19.09 2.69
N PHE A 529 -28.67 -19.89 3.50
CA PHE A 529 -28.06 -20.99 4.25
C PHE A 529 -28.20 -22.36 3.58
N GLY A 530 -29.31 -22.63 2.90
CA GLY A 530 -29.54 -23.97 2.31
C GLY A 530 -28.58 -24.29 1.15
N THR A 531 -28.46 -25.56 0.75
CA THR A 531 -27.54 -25.99 -0.32
C THR A 531 -28.08 -25.88 -1.74
N ALA A 532 -29.39 -25.64 -1.92
CA ALA A 532 -29.97 -25.47 -3.25
C ALA A 532 -29.41 -24.22 -3.96
N ALA A 533 -29.47 -24.15 -5.29
CA ALA A 533 -29.02 -22.98 -6.03
C ALA A 533 -29.94 -21.77 -5.80
N LEU A 534 -29.37 -20.55 -5.90
CA LEU A 534 -30.11 -19.29 -5.91
C LEU A 534 -29.70 -18.46 -7.12
N THR A 535 -30.68 -18.04 -7.90
CA THR A 535 -30.51 -17.04 -8.97
C THR A 535 -31.22 -15.75 -8.56
N LEU A 536 -30.47 -14.64 -8.59
CA LEU A 536 -30.97 -13.28 -8.38
C LEU A 536 -31.09 -12.59 -9.73
N LYS A 537 -32.30 -12.21 -10.16
CA LYS A 537 -32.54 -11.63 -11.48
C LYS A 537 -33.25 -10.27 -11.38
N GLY A 538 -32.76 -9.31 -12.17
CA GLY A 538 -33.18 -7.91 -12.11
C GLY A 538 -32.54 -7.15 -10.93
N ARG A 539 -33.25 -6.20 -10.31
CA ARG A 539 -32.67 -5.26 -9.32
C ARG A 539 -32.93 -5.67 -7.87
N HIS A 540 -31.85 -6.03 -7.18
CA HIS A 540 -31.83 -6.38 -5.75
C HIS A 540 -31.05 -5.32 -4.97
N VAL A 541 -31.58 -4.85 -3.84
CA VAL A 541 -30.96 -3.83 -2.99
C VAL A 541 -30.87 -4.35 -1.56
N TYR A 542 -29.68 -4.72 -1.11
CA TYR A 542 -29.48 -5.34 0.20
C TYR A 542 -28.49 -4.55 1.05
N SER A 543 -28.76 -4.35 2.34
CA SER A 543 -27.74 -3.84 3.26
C SER A 543 -26.65 -4.90 3.46
N THR A 544 -27.05 -6.14 3.77
CA THR A 544 -26.13 -7.28 3.78
C THR A 544 -26.66 -8.47 2.97
N LEU A 545 -25.75 -9.18 2.33
CA LEU A 545 -26.00 -10.50 1.73
C LEU A 545 -24.98 -11.49 2.30
N THR A 546 -25.42 -12.58 2.90
CA THR A 546 -24.55 -13.68 3.35
C THR A 546 -24.98 -14.97 2.70
N VAL A 547 -24.07 -15.64 1.99
CA VAL A 547 -24.32 -16.95 1.34
C VAL A 547 -23.43 -18.01 1.98
N GLY A 548 -24.06 -19.06 2.50
CA GLY A 548 -23.45 -20.03 3.39
C GLY A 548 -23.55 -19.60 4.86
N GLN A 549 -23.06 -20.47 5.75
CA GLN A 549 -22.97 -20.19 7.18
C GLN A 549 -21.72 -20.82 7.79
N THR A 550 -21.41 -20.40 9.01
CA THR A 550 -20.35 -21.01 9.83
C THR A 550 -21.00 -21.78 10.97
N SER A 551 -20.73 -23.08 11.06
CA SER A 551 -21.13 -23.95 12.16
C SER A 551 -19.87 -24.37 12.93
N GLY A 552 -19.64 -23.74 14.08
CA GLY A 552 -18.37 -23.88 14.81
C GLY A 552 -17.18 -23.39 13.99
N SER A 553 -16.28 -24.30 13.60
CA SER A 553 -15.11 -24.00 12.77
C SER A 553 -15.27 -24.43 11.30
N VAL A 554 -16.47 -24.88 10.90
CA VAL A 554 -16.76 -25.42 9.57
C VAL A 554 -17.69 -24.48 8.80
N TYR A 555 -17.44 -24.31 7.51
CA TYR A 555 -18.35 -23.63 6.60
C TYR A 555 -19.35 -24.64 6.03
N GLU A 556 -20.64 -24.30 6.03
CA GLU A 556 -21.72 -25.15 5.54
C GLU A 556 -22.68 -24.37 4.63
N GLY A 557 -23.46 -25.09 3.82
CA GLY A 557 -24.57 -24.50 3.08
C GLY A 557 -24.21 -23.59 1.90
N GLY A 558 -25.12 -22.68 1.55
CA GLY A 558 -24.94 -21.63 0.55
C GLY A 558 -25.31 -22.01 -0.88
N GLY A 559 -24.88 -23.18 -1.36
CA GLY A 559 -25.16 -23.63 -2.73
C GLY A 559 -24.56 -22.71 -3.80
N THR A 560 -24.89 -22.94 -5.08
CA THR A 560 -24.48 -22.05 -6.18
C THR A 560 -25.25 -20.73 -6.12
N LEU A 561 -24.55 -19.61 -6.31
CA LEU A 561 -25.15 -18.27 -6.45
C LEU A 561 -24.96 -17.78 -7.88
N THR A 562 -26.03 -17.35 -8.54
CA THR A 562 -25.96 -16.70 -9.86
C THR A 562 -26.62 -15.33 -9.78
N LEU A 563 -25.93 -14.30 -10.26
CA LEU A 563 -26.47 -12.95 -10.36
C LEU A 563 -26.76 -12.63 -11.83
N GLU A 564 -28.01 -12.45 -12.20
CA GLU A 564 -28.48 -12.08 -13.55
C GLU A 564 -29.17 -10.70 -13.51
N GLY A 565 -28.48 -9.70 -12.98
CA GLY A 565 -29.05 -8.35 -12.84
C GLY A 565 -28.16 -7.44 -11.99
N THR A 566 -28.78 -6.50 -11.29
CA THR A 566 -28.07 -5.56 -10.41
C THR A 566 -28.21 -6.01 -8.95
N LEU A 567 -27.09 -6.11 -8.25
CA LEU A 567 -27.02 -6.25 -6.80
C LEU A 567 -26.42 -4.98 -6.19
N ALA A 568 -27.24 -4.14 -5.60
CA ALA A 568 -26.79 -2.97 -4.83
C ALA A 568 -26.56 -3.37 -3.38
N VAL A 569 -25.33 -3.22 -2.89
CA VAL A 569 -24.88 -3.64 -1.56
C VAL A 569 -24.62 -2.40 -0.69
N GLY A 570 -25.36 -2.25 0.41
CA GLY A 570 -25.20 -1.15 1.35
C GLY A 570 -23.96 -1.29 2.22
N THR A 571 -23.78 -2.45 2.87
CA THR A 571 -22.74 -2.70 3.87
C THR A 571 -21.80 -3.83 3.43
N ALA A 572 -22.31 -5.03 3.14
CA ALA A 572 -21.46 -6.15 2.74
C ALA A 572 -22.19 -7.27 1.98
N ALA A 573 -21.54 -7.85 0.97
CA ALA A 573 -21.94 -9.09 0.34
C ALA A 573 -20.86 -10.15 0.58
N THR A 574 -21.19 -11.21 1.30
CA THR A 574 -20.26 -12.26 1.72
C THR A 574 -20.73 -13.60 1.17
N VAL A 575 -19.92 -14.23 0.33
CA VAL A 575 -20.13 -15.60 -0.15
C VAL A 575 -19.12 -16.51 0.53
N LEU A 576 -19.55 -17.30 1.51
CA LEU A 576 -18.66 -18.12 2.33
C LEU A 576 -18.07 -19.33 1.56
N PRO A 577 -16.97 -19.92 2.06
CA PRO A 577 -16.24 -21.00 1.35
C PRO A 577 -17.02 -22.27 1.02
N SER A 578 -18.08 -22.54 1.79
CA SER A 578 -19.00 -23.67 1.57
C SER A 578 -19.91 -23.51 0.38
N ALA A 579 -20.15 -22.28 -0.07
CA ALA A 579 -20.96 -22.02 -1.24
C ALA A 579 -20.34 -22.66 -2.49
N GLY A 580 -21.18 -22.93 -3.48
CA GLY A 580 -20.83 -23.47 -4.79
C GLY A 580 -20.06 -22.46 -5.63
N THR A 581 -20.36 -22.37 -6.93
CA THR A 581 -19.74 -21.31 -7.75
C THR A 581 -20.56 -20.03 -7.65
N PHE A 582 -19.91 -18.88 -7.51
CA PHE A 582 -20.54 -17.58 -7.75
C PHE A 582 -20.32 -17.17 -9.22
N THR A 583 -21.40 -17.00 -9.97
CA THR A 583 -21.31 -16.60 -11.39
C THR A 583 -22.04 -15.29 -11.62
N GLN A 584 -21.36 -14.37 -12.31
CA GLN A 584 -21.88 -13.07 -12.71
C GLN A 584 -21.60 -12.86 -14.22
N PRO A 585 -22.60 -12.91 -15.12
CA PRO A 585 -22.44 -12.60 -16.54
C PRO A 585 -22.14 -11.12 -16.78
N ALA A 586 -21.73 -10.76 -18.00
CA ALA A 586 -21.31 -9.40 -18.34
C ALA A 586 -22.44 -8.35 -18.22
N THR A 587 -23.69 -8.79 -18.29
CA THR A 587 -24.88 -7.93 -18.13
C THR A 587 -25.24 -7.63 -16.68
N ALA A 588 -24.63 -8.34 -15.73
CA ALA A 588 -24.90 -8.16 -14.31
C ALA A 588 -23.92 -7.17 -13.68
N VAL A 589 -24.37 -6.43 -12.67
CA VAL A 589 -23.59 -5.39 -11.99
C VAL A 589 -23.73 -5.54 -10.47
N ILE A 590 -22.63 -5.41 -9.75
CA ILE A 590 -22.60 -5.21 -8.31
C ILE A 590 -22.25 -3.75 -8.05
N GLU A 591 -23.09 -3.04 -7.30
CA GLU A 591 -22.96 -1.62 -7.00
C GLU A 591 -23.16 -1.32 -5.51
N GLY A 592 -22.97 -0.08 -5.09
CA GLY A 592 -23.21 0.37 -3.71
C GLY A 592 -21.94 0.58 -2.88
N ALA A 593 -22.12 1.00 -1.63
CA ALA A 593 -21.00 1.37 -0.77
C ALA A 593 -20.32 0.15 -0.11
N GLY A 594 -20.99 -1.00 -0.09
CA GLY A 594 -20.57 -2.16 0.67
C GLY A 594 -19.37 -2.93 0.12
N SER A 595 -18.73 -3.68 1.00
CA SER A 595 -17.61 -4.57 0.66
C SER A 595 -18.11 -5.89 0.08
N VAL A 596 -17.32 -6.52 -0.80
CA VAL A 596 -17.64 -7.83 -1.40
C VAL A 596 -16.59 -8.84 -0.98
N THR A 597 -16.99 -9.88 -0.25
CA THR A 597 -16.11 -10.96 0.19
C THR A 597 -16.49 -12.27 -0.49
N LEU A 598 -15.55 -12.86 -1.21
CA LEU A 598 -15.74 -14.10 -1.96
C LEU A 598 -14.84 -15.19 -1.38
N GLY A 599 -15.44 -16.13 -0.67
CA GLY A 599 -14.83 -17.37 -0.19
C GLY A 599 -15.02 -18.55 -1.14
N ALA A 600 -15.95 -18.46 -2.08
CA ALA A 600 -16.23 -19.51 -3.05
C ALA A 600 -15.60 -19.23 -4.42
N THR A 601 -15.51 -20.23 -5.30
CA THR A 601 -14.96 -20.01 -6.66
C THR A 601 -15.87 -19.04 -7.41
N ALA A 602 -15.30 -18.03 -8.06
CA ALA A 602 -16.07 -16.96 -8.70
C ALA A 602 -15.65 -16.69 -10.15
N ASN A 603 -16.63 -16.44 -11.01
CA ASN A 603 -16.45 -15.96 -12.37
C ASN A 603 -17.17 -14.61 -12.53
N LEU A 604 -16.39 -13.53 -12.67
CA LEU A 604 -16.89 -12.16 -12.66
C LEU A 604 -16.69 -11.51 -14.03
N TYR A 605 -17.78 -11.35 -14.77
CA TYR A 605 -17.77 -10.71 -16.09
C TYR A 605 -18.31 -9.28 -16.08
N GLY A 606 -18.97 -8.87 -14.99
CA GLY A 606 -19.65 -7.58 -14.91
C GLY A 606 -18.71 -6.40 -14.71
N THR A 607 -19.18 -5.21 -15.12
CA THR A 607 -18.55 -3.92 -14.81
C THR A 607 -19.11 -3.43 -13.48
N ASN A 608 -18.44 -3.78 -12.39
CA ASN A 608 -18.90 -3.48 -11.04
C ASN A 608 -18.49 -2.06 -10.61
N SER A 609 -19.32 -1.44 -9.77
CA SER A 609 -19.15 -0.06 -9.30
C SER A 609 -19.17 0.08 -7.78
N PHE A 610 -19.21 -1.03 -7.04
CA PHE A 610 -19.18 -0.98 -5.59
C PHE A 610 -17.88 -0.33 -5.08
N THR A 611 -17.97 0.41 -3.97
CA THR A 611 -16.83 1.18 -3.43
C THR A 611 -16.15 0.56 -2.23
N GLY A 612 -16.77 -0.45 -1.61
CA GLY A 612 -16.14 -1.21 -0.54
C GLY A 612 -15.04 -2.14 -1.05
N THR A 613 -14.28 -2.71 -0.12
CA THR A 613 -13.14 -3.58 -0.44
C THR A 613 -13.61 -4.91 -1.06
N ALA A 614 -12.94 -5.35 -2.13
CA ALA A 614 -13.08 -6.70 -2.67
C ALA A 614 -12.15 -7.66 -1.93
N THR A 615 -12.68 -8.57 -1.11
CA THR A 615 -11.89 -9.59 -0.40
C THR A 615 -12.03 -10.94 -1.07
N LEU A 616 -10.91 -11.49 -1.54
CA LEU A 616 -10.80 -12.77 -2.21
C LEU A 616 -10.18 -13.79 -1.28
N GLY A 617 -11.02 -14.71 -0.86
CA GLY A 617 -10.68 -15.91 -0.13
C GLY A 617 -10.65 -15.78 1.40
N TYR A 618 -10.51 -16.94 2.03
CA TYR A 618 -10.37 -17.17 3.47
C TYR A 618 -9.10 -17.98 3.74
N ALA A 619 -8.67 -18.01 5.00
CA ALA A 619 -7.55 -18.84 5.42
C ALA A 619 -7.87 -20.33 5.25
N ASN A 620 -6.84 -21.13 4.98
CA ASN A 620 -6.93 -22.59 4.88
C ASN A 620 -7.89 -23.10 3.79
N GLN A 621 -7.94 -22.42 2.64
CA GLN A 621 -8.75 -22.87 1.51
C GLN A 621 -7.99 -22.78 0.18
N THR A 622 -8.52 -23.41 -0.87
CA THR A 622 -7.99 -23.28 -2.24
C THR A 622 -9.15 -23.01 -3.19
N LYS A 623 -9.21 -21.78 -3.71
CA LYS A 623 -10.30 -21.30 -4.57
C LYS A 623 -9.74 -20.44 -5.70
N THR A 624 -10.47 -20.36 -6.80
CA THR A 624 -10.10 -19.53 -7.96
C THR A 624 -11.14 -18.44 -8.18
N PHE A 625 -10.68 -17.21 -8.37
CA PHE A 625 -11.48 -16.03 -8.68
C PHE A 625 -11.03 -15.54 -10.05
N THR A 626 -11.85 -15.71 -11.07
CA THR A 626 -11.51 -15.28 -12.43
C THR A 626 -12.26 -14.01 -12.78
N ILE A 627 -11.52 -12.98 -13.17
CA ILE A 627 -12.07 -11.70 -13.65
C ILE A 627 -11.96 -11.61 -15.16
N TYR A 628 -13.06 -11.23 -15.81
CA TYR A 628 -13.17 -11.06 -17.26
C TYR A 628 -13.38 -9.60 -17.68
N ASN A 629 -13.35 -8.68 -16.72
CA ASN A 629 -13.54 -7.25 -16.91
C ASN A 629 -12.57 -6.48 -16.00
N ASP A 630 -12.11 -5.31 -16.43
CA ASP A 630 -11.19 -4.44 -15.70
C ASP A 630 -11.81 -3.80 -14.44
N ARG A 631 -13.15 -3.78 -14.36
CA ARG A 631 -13.95 -3.32 -13.21
C ARG A 631 -14.67 -4.45 -12.50
N ALA A 632 -14.29 -5.71 -12.72
CA ALA A 632 -14.92 -6.85 -12.05
C ALA A 632 -14.77 -6.81 -10.50
N LEU A 633 -13.76 -6.12 -9.98
CA LEU A 633 -13.48 -5.99 -8.55
C LEU A 633 -14.05 -4.71 -7.93
N GLY A 634 -14.89 -3.97 -8.67
CA GLY A 634 -15.51 -2.73 -8.20
C GLY A 634 -14.72 -1.49 -8.58
N SER A 635 -14.97 -0.40 -7.86
CA SER A 635 -14.18 0.82 -7.98
C SER A 635 -12.83 0.67 -7.26
N THR A 636 -11.86 1.49 -7.67
CA THR A 636 -10.51 1.46 -7.09
C THR A 636 -10.41 2.08 -5.69
N ALA A 637 -11.52 2.60 -5.15
CA ALA A 637 -11.53 3.29 -3.86
C ALA A 637 -11.30 2.33 -2.68
N GLY A 638 -11.90 1.14 -2.72
CA GLY A 638 -11.85 0.15 -1.64
C GLY A 638 -10.64 -0.79 -1.69
N GLY A 639 -10.02 -0.92 -2.87
CA GLY A 639 -8.93 -1.86 -3.12
C GLY A 639 -9.35 -3.33 -3.06
N THR A 640 -8.40 -4.20 -3.35
CA THR A 640 -8.58 -5.65 -3.35
C THR A 640 -7.68 -6.29 -2.29
N VAL A 641 -8.23 -7.19 -1.49
CA VAL A 641 -7.50 -8.06 -0.56
C VAL A 641 -7.52 -9.48 -1.09
N LEU A 642 -6.35 -10.09 -1.28
CA LEU A 642 -6.23 -11.51 -1.63
C LEU A 642 -5.59 -12.28 -0.46
N ARG A 643 -6.35 -13.20 0.13
CA ARG A 643 -5.90 -13.98 1.29
C ARG A 643 -5.18 -15.25 0.86
N GLY A 644 -4.13 -15.63 1.57
CA GLY A 644 -3.39 -16.88 1.39
C GLY A 644 -4.29 -18.11 1.53
N GLY A 645 -3.96 -19.17 0.80
CA GLY A 645 -4.74 -20.41 0.76
C GLY A 645 -4.37 -21.40 1.86
N THR A 646 -3.84 -22.56 1.47
CA THR A 646 -3.35 -23.61 2.38
C THR A 646 -1.82 -23.71 2.31
N SER A 647 -1.23 -24.66 3.04
CA SER A 647 0.21 -24.93 2.95
C SER A 647 0.64 -25.55 1.60
N SER A 648 -0.29 -26.21 0.89
CA SER A 648 -0.05 -26.90 -0.38
C SER A 648 -0.81 -26.29 -1.57
N GLY A 649 -1.69 -25.33 -1.34
CA GLY A 649 -2.53 -24.68 -2.34
C GLY A 649 -2.73 -23.20 -2.02
N TYR A 650 -3.32 -22.47 -2.95
CA TYR A 650 -3.47 -21.02 -2.84
C TYR A 650 -4.84 -20.59 -3.33
N ASN A 651 -5.39 -19.57 -2.69
CA ASN A 651 -6.42 -18.76 -3.32
C ASN A 651 -5.80 -18.01 -4.49
N ARG A 652 -6.45 -18.08 -5.65
CA ARG A 652 -5.90 -17.57 -6.91
C ARG A 652 -6.83 -16.54 -7.51
N LEU A 653 -6.35 -15.32 -7.70
CA LEU A 653 -6.94 -14.33 -8.59
C LEU A 653 -6.37 -14.53 -10.00
N VAL A 654 -7.24 -14.81 -10.96
CA VAL A 654 -6.89 -15.03 -12.37
C VAL A 654 -7.48 -13.90 -13.22
N ILE A 655 -6.64 -13.24 -13.99
CA ILE A 655 -7.02 -12.18 -14.92
C ILE A 655 -7.18 -12.79 -16.32
N ALA A 656 -8.36 -12.65 -16.91
CA ALA A 656 -8.63 -13.18 -18.24
C ALA A 656 -7.79 -12.49 -19.33
N ASN A 657 -7.69 -13.15 -20.48
CA ASN A 657 -6.97 -12.63 -21.64
C ASN A 657 -7.61 -11.31 -22.12
N GLY A 658 -6.78 -10.32 -22.41
CA GLY A 658 -7.18 -8.99 -22.87
C GLY A 658 -7.58 -8.03 -21.76
N VAL A 659 -7.56 -8.45 -20.49
CA VAL A 659 -7.95 -7.60 -19.35
C VAL A 659 -6.73 -6.91 -18.75
N THR A 660 -6.85 -5.59 -18.57
CA THR A 660 -5.90 -4.74 -17.85
C THR A 660 -6.62 -4.09 -16.68
N VAL A 661 -6.26 -4.47 -15.46
CA VAL A 661 -6.79 -3.85 -14.24
C VAL A 661 -5.91 -2.65 -13.89
N THR A 662 -6.48 -1.45 -13.81
CA THR A 662 -5.71 -0.21 -13.63
C THR A 662 -6.10 0.49 -12.33
N ASP A 663 -5.10 0.99 -11.61
CA ASP A 663 -5.23 1.77 -10.36
C ASP A 663 -5.91 1.01 -9.20
N GLU A 664 -6.08 -0.30 -9.33
CA GLU A 664 -6.57 -1.17 -8.26
C GLU A 664 -5.42 -1.58 -7.35
N SER A 665 -5.49 -1.24 -6.06
CA SER A 665 -4.49 -1.69 -5.09
C SER A 665 -4.74 -3.15 -4.69
N LEU A 666 -3.68 -3.96 -4.61
CA LEU A 666 -3.74 -5.34 -4.13
C LEU A 666 -3.02 -5.47 -2.80
N THR A 667 -3.75 -5.80 -1.75
CA THR A 667 -3.16 -6.24 -0.48
C THR A 667 -3.18 -7.75 -0.39
N VAL A 668 -2.03 -8.34 -0.11
CA VAL A 668 -1.86 -9.79 0.06
C VAL A 668 -1.64 -10.12 1.53
N THR A 669 -2.49 -10.95 2.11
CA THR A 669 -2.44 -11.38 3.52
C THR A 669 -2.49 -12.91 3.62
N GLY A 670 -2.30 -13.53 4.79
CA GLY A 670 -2.40 -15.00 4.82
C GLY A 670 -1.91 -15.80 6.04
N GLY A 671 -1.55 -15.21 7.17
CA GLY A 671 -1.19 -15.96 8.39
C GLY A 671 -0.08 -17.02 8.24
N GLY A 672 1.19 -16.64 8.43
CA GLY A 672 2.26 -17.60 8.75
C GLY A 672 2.72 -18.54 7.61
N GLY A 673 2.88 -18.03 6.39
CA GLY A 673 3.52 -18.76 5.28
C GLY A 673 2.55 -19.38 4.26
N LEU A 674 1.25 -19.08 4.35
CA LEU A 674 0.27 -19.47 3.33
C LEU A 674 0.35 -18.52 2.13
N ARG A 675 0.21 -19.08 0.93
CA ARG A 675 0.44 -18.36 -0.32
C ARG A 675 -0.85 -17.90 -0.96
N ALA A 676 -0.83 -16.67 -1.48
CA ALA A 676 -1.82 -16.13 -2.39
C ALA A 676 -1.27 -16.17 -3.82
N GLY A 677 -2.15 -16.29 -4.82
CA GLY A 677 -1.75 -16.33 -6.21
C GLY A 677 -2.40 -15.29 -7.11
N LEU A 678 -1.58 -14.59 -7.90
CA LEU A 678 -2.00 -13.69 -8.97
C LEU A 678 -1.57 -14.25 -10.35
N TRP A 679 -2.52 -14.51 -11.24
CA TRP A 679 -2.27 -15.23 -12.50
C TRP A 679 -2.87 -14.54 -13.71
N ALA A 680 -2.22 -14.65 -14.87
CA ALA A 680 -2.89 -14.49 -16.15
C ALA A 680 -3.58 -15.79 -16.58
N ALA A 681 -4.67 -15.70 -17.34
CA ALA A 681 -5.26 -16.84 -18.04
C ALA A 681 -4.32 -17.38 -19.14
N SER A 682 -4.56 -18.63 -19.58
CA SER A 682 -3.73 -19.29 -20.59
C SER A 682 -3.98 -18.77 -22.01
N GLY A 683 -2.93 -18.65 -22.81
CA GLY A 683 -2.99 -18.41 -24.25
C GLY A 683 -3.12 -16.94 -24.69
N GLY A 684 -2.89 -15.97 -23.81
CA GLY A 684 -3.03 -14.55 -24.15
C GLY A 684 -2.26 -13.60 -23.24
N THR A 685 -2.64 -12.33 -23.25
CA THR A 685 -2.01 -11.28 -22.45
C THR A 685 -2.95 -10.76 -21.37
N ALA A 686 -2.46 -10.51 -20.17
CA ALA A 686 -3.20 -9.84 -19.10
C ALA A 686 -2.29 -8.83 -18.39
N CYS A 687 -2.88 -7.88 -17.66
CA CYS A 687 -2.13 -6.88 -16.91
C CYS A 687 -2.76 -6.57 -15.55
N TRP A 688 -1.93 -6.55 -14.50
CA TRP A 688 -2.26 -5.93 -13.21
C TRP A 688 -1.46 -4.65 -13.08
N ASP A 689 -2.11 -3.51 -13.24
CA ASP A 689 -1.50 -2.19 -13.27
C ASP A 689 -1.93 -1.33 -12.07
N GLY A 690 -1.68 -1.86 -10.88
CA GLY A 690 -1.85 -1.16 -9.61
C GLY A 690 -0.82 -1.63 -8.59
N ASP A 691 -0.74 -0.90 -7.48
CA ASP A 691 0.22 -1.19 -6.41
C ASP A 691 -0.08 -2.52 -5.72
N ILE A 692 0.98 -3.22 -5.31
CA ILE A 692 0.87 -4.48 -4.58
C ILE A 692 1.55 -4.32 -3.23
N GLN A 693 0.81 -4.57 -2.15
CA GLN A 693 1.32 -4.60 -0.79
C GLN A 693 1.24 -6.01 -0.24
N ILE A 694 2.39 -6.58 0.13
CA ILE A 694 2.46 -7.89 0.77
C ILE A 694 2.57 -7.67 2.29
N ALA A 695 1.53 -8.02 3.04
CA ALA A 695 1.51 -7.87 4.48
C ALA A 695 2.52 -8.81 5.17
N SER A 696 2.78 -8.57 6.46
CA SER A 696 3.76 -9.34 7.26
C SER A 696 3.44 -10.83 7.38
N ASP A 697 2.18 -11.18 7.18
CA ASP A 697 1.64 -12.52 7.23
C ASP A 697 1.34 -13.09 5.83
N GLY A 698 1.57 -12.33 4.76
CA GLY A 698 1.27 -12.69 3.38
C GLY A 698 2.48 -13.28 2.63
N GLN A 699 2.21 -14.09 1.61
CA GLN A 699 3.19 -14.54 0.63
C GLN A 699 2.55 -14.56 -0.76
N LEU A 700 3.21 -13.97 -1.77
CA LEU A 700 2.64 -13.83 -3.11
C LEU A 700 3.37 -14.70 -4.12
N GLN A 701 2.59 -15.41 -4.93
CA GLN A 701 3.03 -16.02 -6.18
C GLN A 701 2.40 -15.31 -7.36
N ILE A 702 3.19 -15.04 -8.39
CA ILE A 702 2.74 -14.47 -9.66
C ILE A 702 3.06 -15.47 -10.77
N GLY A 703 2.06 -15.87 -11.54
CA GLY A 703 2.24 -16.88 -12.59
C GLY A 703 1.69 -16.47 -13.94
N SER A 704 2.33 -16.99 -14.98
CA SER A 704 1.93 -16.83 -16.37
C SER A 704 2.01 -18.18 -17.05
N TYR A 705 0.89 -18.71 -17.53
CA TYR A 705 0.85 -20.02 -18.18
C TYR A 705 1.65 -20.04 -19.49
N SER A 706 1.96 -21.25 -19.97
CA SER A 706 2.64 -21.42 -21.26
C SER A 706 1.90 -20.68 -22.39
N GLY A 707 2.66 -19.93 -23.20
CA GLY A 707 2.11 -19.12 -24.28
C GLY A 707 1.46 -17.80 -23.85
N SER A 708 1.38 -17.50 -22.54
CA SER A 708 0.85 -16.24 -22.03
C SER A 708 1.93 -15.21 -21.72
N THR A 709 1.55 -13.93 -21.72
CA THR A 709 2.32 -12.84 -21.13
C THR A 709 1.51 -12.15 -20.05
N PHE A 710 2.04 -12.10 -18.82
CA PHE A 710 1.43 -11.36 -17.74
C PHE A 710 2.28 -10.12 -17.44
N THR A 711 1.69 -8.94 -17.50
CA THR A 711 2.37 -7.69 -17.14
C THR A 711 1.98 -7.26 -15.73
N ILE A 712 2.98 -6.94 -14.92
CA ILE A 712 2.82 -6.41 -13.56
C ILE A 712 3.29 -4.96 -13.57
N GLY A 713 2.32 -4.07 -13.54
CA GLY A 713 2.51 -2.64 -13.38
C GLY A 713 2.81 -1.87 -14.66
N SER A 714 3.05 -0.58 -14.42
CA SER A 714 3.47 0.41 -15.39
C SER A 714 4.72 1.11 -14.88
N LEU A 715 5.67 1.35 -15.78
CA LEU A 715 6.98 1.89 -15.43
C LEU A 715 6.85 3.26 -14.74
N GLY A 716 7.51 3.39 -13.59
CA GLY A 716 7.53 4.62 -12.80
C GLY A 716 6.22 4.97 -12.08
N ARG A 717 5.16 4.15 -12.23
CA ARG A 717 3.85 4.38 -11.61
C ARG A 717 3.60 3.47 -10.43
N THR A 718 3.87 2.17 -10.59
CA THR A 718 3.45 1.15 -9.63
C THR A 718 4.60 0.57 -8.82
N VAL A 719 4.30 0.13 -7.61
CA VAL A 719 5.27 -0.45 -6.66
C VAL A 719 4.77 -1.78 -6.08
N ILE A 720 5.71 -2.68 -5.80
CA ILE A 720 5.49 -3.84 -4.94
C ILE A 720 6.23 -3.61 -3.62
N THR A 721 5.50 -3.56 -2.53
CA THR A 721 6.03 -3.38 -1.17
C THR A 721 5.80 -4.63 -0.33
N ASN A 722 6.58 -4.80 0.73
CA ASN A 722 6.33 -5.84 1.71
C ASN A 722 6.52 -5.34 3.16
N THR A 723 5.84 -6.00 4.08
CA THR A 723 6.14 -5.96 5.52
C THR A 723 6.70 -7.33 5.92
N GLY A 724 7.67 -7.40 6.84
CA GLY A 724 8.25 -8.67 7.32
C GLY A 724 9.14 -9.39 6.31
N THR A 725 9.56 -10.62 6.60
CA THR A 725 10.43 -11.41 5.69
C THR A 725 9.56 -12.30 4.81
N VAL A 726 9.43 -11.93 3.53
CA VAL A 726 8.59 -12.65 2.56
C VAL A 726 9.42 -13.05 1.35
N THR A 727 8.93 -13.96 0.52
CA THR A 727 9.50 -14.25 -0.80
C THR A 727 8.43 -14.05 -1.85
N LEU A 728 8.75 -13.28 -2.89
CA LEU A 728 7.90 -13.12 -4.06
C LEU A 728 8.26 -14.19 -5.09
N PHE A 729 7.33 -15.09 -5.40
CA PHE A 729 7.56 -16.17 -6.36
C PHE A 729 7.03 -15.78 -7.73
N THR A 730 7.79 -16.11 -8.76
CA THR A 730 7.39 -16.02 -10.16
C THR A 730 7.40 -17.42 -10.77
N ARG A 731 6.29 -17.83 -11.36
CA ARG A 731 5.95 -19.25 -11.65
C ARG A 731 5.52 -19.47 -13.11
N ASP A 732 5.42 -20.76 -13.47
CA ASP A 732 4.94 -21.31 -14.73
C ASP A 732 5.83 -21.05 -15.97
N ALA A 733 5.37 -21.50 -17.13
CA ALA A 733 6.14 -21.57 -18.38
C ALA A 733 6.02 -20.33 -19.29
N GLY A 734 5.16 -19.36 -18.94
CA GLY A 734 4.91 -18.16 -19.73
C GLY A 734 5.94 -17.06 -19.54
N THR A 735 5.61 -15.87 -20.05
CA THR A 735 6.38 -14.64 -19.82
C THR A 735 5.72 -13.82 -18.71
N LEU A 736 6.52 -13.37 -17.75
CA LEU A 736 6.16 -12.35 -16.77
C LEU A 736 6.96 -11.07 -17.05
N VAL A 737 6.28 -9.95 -17.21
CA VAL A 737 6.88 -8.63 -17.43
C VAL A 737 6.69 -7.82 -16.14
N LEU A 738 7.79 -7.51 -15.46
CA LEU A 738 7.80 -6.74 -14.22
C LEU A 738 8.19 -5.28 -14.51
N ASN A 739 7.19 -4.42 -14.56
CA ASN A 739 7.35 -2.96 -14.65
C ASN A 739 7.25 -2.28 -13.29
N SER A 740 6.50 -2.85 -12.35
CA SER A 740 6.44 -2.35 -10.98
C SER A 740 7.83 -2.36 -10.34
N ARG A 741 8.18 -1.27 -9.65
CA ARG A 741 9.40 -1.22 -8.85
C ARG A 741 9.23 -2.09 -7.62
N LEU A 742 10.22 -2.93 -7.33
CA LEU A 742 10.29 -3.65 -6.06
C LEU A 742 10.85 -2.72 -4.99
N ALA A 743 10.10 -2.54 -3.91
CA ALA A 743 10.52 -1.82 -2.71
C ALA A 743 10.43 -2.78 -1.52
N MET A 744 11.24 -3.84 -1.58
CA MET A 744 11.14 -4.98 -0.68
C MET A 744 12.43 -5.27 0.12
N PRO A 745 12.79 -4.42 1.11
CA PRO A 745 14.11 -4.46 1.76
C PRO A 745 14.40 -5.73 2.56
N SER A 746 13.38 -6.49 2.90
CA SER A 746 13.48 -7.72 3.69
C SER A 746 13.07 -8.98 2.91
N ALA A 747 12.77 -8.86 1.61
CA ALA A 747 12.28 -9.97 0.79
C ALA A 747 13.19 -10.30 -0.39
N SER A 748 13.14 -11.56 -0.82
CA SER A 748 13.80 -12.02 -2.04
C SER A 748 12.79 -12.18 -3.18
N LEU A 749 13.27 -11.95 -4.40
CA LEU A 749 12.58 -12.29 -5.65
C LEU A 749 13.04 -13.67 -6.11
N LEU A 750 12.10 -14.55 -6.44
CA LEU A 750 12.39 -15.92 -6.84
C LEU A 750 11.68 -16.29 -8.15
N ARG A 751 12.43 -16.96 -9.04
CA ARG A 751 11.96 -17.56 -10.28
C ARG A 751 12.10 -19.09 -10.20
N ASP A 752 11.00 -19.81 -10.36
CA ASP A 752 10.95 -21.28 -10.30
C ASP A 752 9.88 -21.79 -11.29
N ASP A 753 10.20 -22.78 -12.13
CA ASP A 753 9.60 -23.20 -13.42
C ASP A 753 10.28 -22.64 -14.69
N SER A 754 9.88 -23.10 -15.88
CA SER A 754 10.65 -22.98 -17.13
C SER A 754 10.49 -21.68 -17.95
N GLY A 755 9.49 -20.86 -17.67
CA GLY A 755 9.23 -19.57 -18.33
C GLY A 755 10.20 -18.44 -18.01
N THR A 756 9.90 -17.24 -18.52
CA THR A 756 10.80 -16.06 -18.49
C THR A 756 10.23 -14.93 -17.63
N LEU A 757 11.04 -14.37 -16.75
CA LEU A 757 10.79 -13.11 -16.05
C LEU A 757 11.64 -12.00 -16.70
N ARG A 758 11.00 -10.94 -17.20
CA ARG A 758 11.65 -9.73 -17.70
C ARG A 758 11.49 -8.60 -16.68
N ILE A 759 12.59 -8.03 -16.22
CA ILE A 759 12.58 -6.93 -15.24
C ILE A 759 12.89 -5.62 -15.97
N TYR A 760 11.88 -4.79 -16.16
CA TYR A 760 12.00 -3.45 -16.76
C TYR A 760 12.07 -2.33 -15.72
N SER A 761 11.70 -2.60 -14.47
CA SER A 761 11.88 -1.64 -13.39
C SER A 761 13.37 -1.45 -13.06
N SER A 762 13.76 -0.20 -12.79
CA SER A 762 15.09 0.16 -12.29
C SER A 762 15.09 0.32 -10.77
N SER A 763 16.29 0.31 -10.18
CA SER A 763 16.50 0.65 -8.76
C SER A 763 15.62 -0.15 -7.79
N ASN A 764 15.43 -1.43 -8.10
CA ASN A 764 14.69 -2.37 -7.28
C ASN A 764 15.42 -2.61 -5.95
N VAL A 765 14.67 -2.81 -4.88
CA VAL A 765 15.18 -3.16 -3.55
C VAL A 765 14.69 -4.56 -3.21
N ALA A 766 15.63 -5.49 -3.04
CA ALA A 766 15.41 -6.87 -2.63
C ALA A 766 16.68 -7.43 -1.97
N THR A 767 16.53 -8.38 -1.05
CA THR A 767 17.66 -9.04 -0.37
C THR A 767 18.37 -10.07 -1.25
N GLY A 768 17.64 -10.64 -2.22
CA GLY A 768 18.14 -11.69 -3.08
C GLY A 768 17.34 -11.84 -4.38
N LEU A 769 18.03 -12.34 -5.39
CA LEU A 769 17.50 -12.83 -6.65
C LEU A 769 17.77 -14.33 -6.72
N SER A 770 16.72 -15.14 -6.73
CA SER A 770 16.81 -16.59 -6.82
C SER A 770 16.26 -17.07 -8.16
N ILE A 771 17.03 -17.88 -8.88
CA ILE A 771 16.64 -18.48 -10.16
C ILE A 771 16.80 -19.99 -10.01
N MET A 772 15.75 -20.63 -9.51
CA MET A 772 15.74 -22.08 -9.29
C MET A 772 15.65 -22.84 -10.61
N GLN A 773 14.83 -22.32 -11.52
CA GLN A 773 14.61 -22.79 -12.90
C GLN A 773 14.09 -21.61 -13.74
N GLY A 774 14.17 -21.69 -15.06
CA GLY A 774 13.68 -20.68 -16.01
C GLY A 774 14.69 -19.59 -16.29
N GLN A 775 14.21 -18.47 -16.82
CA GLN A 775 15.05 -17.34 -17.18
C GLN A 775 14.63 -16.07 -16.43
N VAL A 776 15.61 -15.29 -15.97
CA VAL A 776 15.46 -13.88 -15.60
C VAL A 776 16.27 -13.06 -16.60
N GLN A 777 15.63 -12.06 -17.21
CA GLN A 777 16.24 -11.15 -18.17
C GLN A 777 16.09 -9.70 -17.67
N LEU A 778 17.19 -8.95 -17.66
CA LEU A 778 17.23 -7.55 -17.22
C LEU A 778 16.97 -6.60 -18.39
N HIS A 779 16.26 -5.49 -18.13
CA HIS A 779 15.97 -4.46 -19.14
C HIS A 779 16.19 -3.04 -18.61
N ALA A 780 16.79 -2.90 -17.43
CA ALA A 780 17.01 -1.62 -16.76
C ALA A 780 18.37 -1.59 -16.04
N ASP A 781 19.02 -0.43 -16.08
CA ASP A 781 20.35 -0.21 -15.50
C ASP A 781 20.37 1.06 -14.61
N PRO A 782 20.71 0.99 -13.31
CA PRO A 782 20.93 -0.24 -12.56
C PRO A 782 19.60 -0.98 -12.29
N PRO A 783 19.59 -2.33 -12.38
CA PRO A 783 18.39 -3.12 -12.11
C PRO A 783 18.01 -3.08 -10.62
N PHE A 784 18.99 -3.01 -9.71
CA PHE A 784 18.78 -2.97 -8.26
C PHE A 784 19.51 -1.78 -7.64
N ALA A 785 18.90 -1.17 -6.62
CA ALA A 785 19.48 -0.08 -5.83
C ALA A 785 20.37 -0.60 -4.68
N THR A 786 20.07 -1.79 -4.17
CA THR A 786 20.91 -2.53 -3.20
C THR A 786 21.55 -3.72 -3.91
N THR A 787 22.64 -4.28 -3.39
CA THR A 787 23.32 -5.43 -4.00
C THR A 787 22.71 -6.76 -3.54
N PRO A 788 21.78 -7.38 -4.30
CA PRO A 788 21.19 -8.64 -3.88
C PRO A 788 22.23 -9.77 -3.91
N SER A 789 21.96 -10.82 -3.15
CA SER A 789 22.61 -12.11 -3.40
C SER A 789 21.94 -12.82 -4.59
N LEU A 790 22.70 -13.55 -5.39
CA LEU A 790 22.18 -14.43 -6.43
C LEU A 790 22.25 -15.88 -5.95
N SER A 791 21.12 -16.59 -6.00
CA SER A 791 21.09 -18.06 -5.93
C SER A 791 20.61 -18.61 -7.27
N ILE A 792 21.35 -19.54 -7.87
CA ILE A 792 21.04 -20.06 -9.20
C ILE A 792 21.11 -21.58 -9.24
N GLY A 793 20.11 -22.22 -9.85
CA GLY A 793 19.93 -23.66 -9.86
C GLY A 793 19.11 -24.17 -8.66
N LYS A 794 18.86 -25.48 -8.64
CA LYS A 794 18.12 -26.21 -7.61
C LYS A 794 18.90 -27.48 -7.26
N GLY A 795 19.10 -27.72 -5.97
CA GLY A 795 20.03 -28.76 -5.48
C GLY A 795 19.44 -30.15 -5.32
N SER A 796 18.17 -30.36 -5.67
CA SER A 796 17.56 -31.70 -5.69
C SER A 796 17.89 -32.39 -7.02
N ASP A 797 18.53 -33.56 -6.96
CA ASP A 797 18.98 -34.39 -8.10
C ASP A 797 17.83 -35.01 -8.94
N ASP A 798 16.57 -34.74 -8.58
CA ASP A 798 15.39 -35.40 -9.15
C ASP A 798 14.79 -34.70 -10.39
N ASN A 799 15.41 -33.63 -10.91
CA ASN A 799 14.90 -32.92 -12.11
C ASN A 799 15.98 -32.61 -13.16
N PRO A 800 16.30 -33.57 -14.04
CA PRO A 800 17.28 -33.38 -15.12
C PRO A 800 16.92 -32.32 -16.16
N ALA A 801 15.68 -31.80 -16.15
CA ALA A 801 15.28 -30.68 -17.00
C ALA A 801 15.55 -29.30 -16.36
N ASN A 802 16.23 -29.22 -15.21
CA ASN A 802 16.46 -27.97 -14.51
C ASN A 802 17.44 -27.05 -15.26
N LYS A 803 16.91 -25.97 -15.83
CA LYS A 803 17.66 -24.97 -16.59
C LYS A 803 17.40 -23.61 -15.97
N ALA A 804 18.43 -22.99 -15.38
CA ALA A 804 18.34 -21.66 -14.78
C ALA A 804 19.23 -20.69 -15.53
N THR A 805 18.71 -19.54 -15.94
CA THR A 805 19.45 -18.56 -16.75
C THR A 805 19.24 -17.15 -16.20
N LEU A 806 20.35 -16.45 -15.96
CA LEU A 806 20.38 -15.00 -15.83
C LEU A 806 20.91 -14.40 -17.13
N ASP A 807 20.09 -13.58 -17.78
CA ASP A 807 20.47 -12.80 -18.96
C ASP A 807 20.59 -11.32 -18.59
N LEU A 808 21.82 -10.78 -18.66
CA LEU A 808 22.10 -9.39 -18.30
C LEU A 808 21.64 -8.39 -19.36
N ASN A 809 21.52 -8.82 -20.63
CA ASN A 809 20.93 -8.04 -21.72
C ASN A 809 21.35 -6.55 -21.77
N GLY A 810 22.64 -6.27 -21.59
CA GLY A 810 23.23 -4.93 -21.69
C GLY A 810 23.35 -4.16 -20.39
N CYS A 811 22.88 -4.72 -19.28
CA CYS A 811 22.89 -4.06 -17.97
C CYS A 811 24.17 -4.32 -17.17
N THR A 812 24.47 -3.40 -16.25
CA THR A 812 25.41 -3.63 -15.15
C THR A 812 24.69 -4.18 -13.92
N LEU A 813 25.12 -5.35 -13.44
CA LEU A 813 24.57 -5.99 -12.24
C LEU A 813 25.64 -6.16 -11.16
N ALA A 814 25.44 -5.54 -10.00
CA ALA A 814 26.25 -5.77 -8.81
C ALA A 814 25.57 -6.75 -7.86
N LEU A 815 26.32 -7.76 -7.40
CA LEU A 815 25.86 -8.81 -6.50
C LEU A 815 26.76 -8.88 -5.27
N SER A 816 26.14 -9.09 -4.11
CA SER A 816 26.88 -9.34 -2.87
C SER A 816 27.46 -10.76 -2.83
N ARG A 817 26.83 -11.72 -3.51
CA ARG A 817 27.27 -13.12 -3.55
C ARG A 817 26.63 -13.85 -4.73
N ILE A 818 27.32 -14.86 -5.25
CA ILE A 818 26.74 -15.90 -6.11
C ILE A 818 26.79 -17.24 -5.38
N ALA A 819 25.63 -17.89 -5.24
CA ALA A 819 25.46 -19.23 -4.73
C ALA A 819 24.95 -20.15 -5.84
N ASP A 820 25.84 -21.01 -6.33
CA ASP A 820 25.51 -22.09 -7.24
C ASP A 820 24.90 -23.27 -6.48
N LEU A 821 23.58 -23.42 -6.63
CA LEU A 821 22.77 -24.45 -5.99
C LEU A 821 22.55 -25.67 -6.89
N HIS A 822 23.25 -25.79 -8.01
CA HIS A 822 23.11 -26.94 -8.91
C HIS A 822 23.49 -28.27 -8.23
N GLY A 823 22.94 -29.39 -8.71
CA GLY A 823 23.36 -30.74 -8.29
C GLY A 823 24.61 -31.18 -9.07
N ASP A 824 25.52 -31.90 -8.44
CA ASP A 824 26.77 -32.35 -9.10
C ASP A 824 26.57 -33.58 -10.01
N ALA A 825 25.38 -34.20 -9.97
CA ALA A 825 25.05 -35.38 -10.77
C ALA A 825 24.84 -35.09 -12.27
N TYR A 826 24.79 -33.82 -12.67
CA TYR A 826 24.57 -33.41 -14.06
C TYR A 826 25.92 -33.18 -14.78
N ASN A 827 26.14 -33.86 -15.90
CA ASN A 827 27.38 -33.88 -16.68
C ASN A 827 27.50 -32.76 -17.73
N GLY A 828 26.56 -31.81 -17.77
CA GLY A 828 26.59 -30.65 -18.66
C GLY A 828 26.29 -30.95 -20.14
N THR A 829 25.76 -32.13 -20.48
CA THR A 829 25.22 -32.39 -21.82
C THR A 829 23.95 -31.57 -22.11
N PRO A 830 23.58 -31.29 -23.38
CA PRO A 830 22.38 -30.49 -23.71
C PRO A 830 21.04 -30.99 -23.15
N ASN A 831 21.00 -32.28 -22.80
CA ASN A 831 19.83 -33.01 -22.27
C ASN A 831 19.79 -33.06 -20.74
N GLU A 832 20.86 -32.62 -20.06
CA GLU A 832 20.93 -32.52 -18.60
C GLU A 832 20.84 -31.03 -18.18
N GLY A 833 20.56 -30.78 -16.90
CA GLY A 833 20.34 -29.42 -16.38
C GLY A 833 21.58 -28.52 -16.55
N TYR A 834 21.38 -27.21 -16.68
CA TYR A 834 22.47 -26.22 -16.77
C TYR A 834 22.14 -24.92 -16.05
N GLN A 835 23.18 -24.18 -15.68
CA GLN A 835 23.08 -22.82 -15.15
C GLN A 835 23.87 -21.91 -16.06
N ARG A 836 23.24 -20.81 -16.47
CA ARG A 836 23.88 -19.80 -17.32
C ARG A 836 23.80 -18.44 -16.69
N ILE A 837 24.91 -17.73 -16.73
CA ILE A 837 24.92 -16.27 -16.64
C ILE A 837 25.45 -15.78 -17.98
N LEU A 838 24.61 -15.12 -18.77
CA LEU A 838 24.98 -14.76 -20.13
C LEU A 838 24.53 -13.36 -20.51
N CYS A 839 25.10 -12.89 -21.61
CA CYS A 839 24.64 -11.69 -22.31
C CYS A 839 24.88 -11.86 -23.81
N ALA A 840 24.00 -11.27 -24.63
CA ALA A 840 24.19 -11.18 -26.09
C ALA A 840 24.86 -9.87 -26.51
N VAL A 841 24.80 -8.85 -25.65
CA VAL A 841 25.39 -7.51 -25.84
C VAL A 841 26.28 -7.17 -24.65
N PRO A 842 27.27 -6.27 -24.81
CA PRO A 842 28.21 -5.93 -23.74
C PRO A 842 27.50 -5.64 -22.42
N SER A 843 27.86 -6.38 -21.36
CA SER A 843 27.23 -6.29 -20.03
C SER A 843 28.29 -6.42 -18.95
N THR A 844 28.00 -5.95 -17.74
CA THR A 844 28.95 -6.01 -16.61
C THR A 844 28.35 -6.75 -15.43
N LEU A 845 29.06 -7.75 -14.91
CA LEU A 845 28.73 -8.43 -13.66
C LEU A 845 29.79 -8.10 -12.61
N ILE A 846 29.37 -7.56 -11.47
CA ILE A 846 30.23 -7.20 -10.34
C ILE A 846 29.89 -8.09 -9.15
N VAL A 847 30.87 -8.77 -8.56
CA VAL A 847 30.72 -9.48 -7.28
C VAL A 847 31.51 -8.76 -6.20
N ASN A 848 30.81 -8.04 -5.32
CA ASN A 848 31.42 -7.07 -4.40
C ASN A 848 31.26 -7.38 -2.90
N GLY A 849 30.70 -8.53 -2.53
CA GLY A 849 30.54 -8.88 -1.11
C GLY A 849 31.76 -9.54 -0.45
N SER A 850 31.69 -9.63 0.87
CA SER A 850 32.72 -10.22 1.73
C SER A 850 32.56 -11.74 1.92
N THR A 851 31.41 -12.31 1.56
CA THR A 851 31.15 -13.75 1.70
C THR A 851 31.69 -14.51 0.49
N ALA A 852 32.29 -15.67 0.74
CA ALA A 852 32.76 -16.54 -0.34
C ALA A 852 31.61 -16.92 -1.30
N SER A 853 31.89 -16.86 -2.59
CA SER A 853 30.99 -17.17 -3.70
C SER A 853 31.59 -18.28 -4.55
N SER A 854 30.74 -19.07 -5.19
CA SER A 854 31.19 -20.13 -6.09
C SER A 854 30.22 -20.26 -7.25
N TYR A 855 30.78 -20.39 -8.45
CA TYR A 855 30.08 -20.73 -9.69
C TYR A 855 30.92 -21.77 -10.42
N ALA A 856 30.91 -22.98 -9.87
CA ALA A 856 31.92 -23.98 -10.15
C ALA A 856 31.39 -25.37 -10.47
N ARG A 857 30.09 -25.61 -10.27
CA ARG A 857 29.49 -26.91 -10.50
C ARG A 857 29.47 -27.24 -11.99
N VAL A 858 29.49 -28.53 -12.32
CA VAL A 858 29.46 -29.00 -13.70
C VAL A 858 28.19 -28.48 -14.39
N GLY A 859 28.32 -27.89 -15.59
CA GLY A 859 27.18 -27.28 -16.29
C GLY A 859 26.88 -25.81 -15.93
N SER A 860 27.56 -25.23 -14.93
CA SER A 860 27.49 -23.80 -14.60
C SER A 860 28.51 -22.99 -15.42
N ILE A 861 28.03 -22.19 -16.38
CA ILE A 861 28.89 -21.49 -17.35
C ILE A 861 28.47 -20.02 -17.50
N MET A 862 29.45 -19.12 -17.45
CA MET A 862 29.30 -17.73 -17.86
C MET A 862 29.68 -17.55 -19.34
N SER A 863 28.93 -16.75 -20.10
CA SER A 863 29.17 -16.62 -21.55
C SER A 863 28.75 -15.28 -22.15
N GLY A 864 29.45 -14.85 -23.21
CA GLY A 864 29.13 -13.65 -23.99
C GLY A 864 30.14 -12.51 -23.76
N PRO A 865 29.86 -11.30 -24.30
CA PRO A 865 30.63 -10.08 -24.06
C PRO A 865 30.42 -9.56 -22.63
N LEU A 866 30.69 -10.41 -21.64
CA LEU A 866 30.52 -10.16 -20.23
C LEU A 866 31.84 -9.65 -19.63
N THR A 867 31.84 -8.41 -19.16
CA THR A 867 32.88 -7.91 -18.26
C THR A 867 32.59 -8.44 -16.86
N PHE A 868 33.54 -9.18 -16.28
CA PHE A 868 33.40 -9.76 -14.95
C PHE A 868 34.34 -9.06 -13.98
N ILE A 869 33.78 -8.45 -12.93
CA ILE A 869 34.54 -7.70 -11.92
C ILE A 869 34.39 -8.38 -10.57
N LYS A 870 35.52 -8.78 -9.99
CA LYS A 870 35.62 -9.28 -8.64
C LYS A 870 36.16 -8.18 -7.72
N ASP A 871 35.28 -7.59 -6.92
CA ASP A 871 35.55 -6.34 -6.17
C ASP A 871 35.38 -6.45 -4.65
N GLY A 872 34.78 -7.53 -4.16
CA GLY A 872 34.57 -7.75 -2.73
C GLY A 872 35.75 -8.39 -2.02
N SER A 873 35.80 -8.39 -0.69
CA SER A 873 36.85 -9.08 0.06
C SER A 873 36.74 -10.61 0.07
N GLY A 874 35.55 -11.18 -0.22
CA GLY A 874 35.33 -12.62 -0.25
C GLY A 874 36.07 -13.32 -1.40
N ALA A 875 36.25 -14.64 -1.32
CA ALA A 875 36.76 -15.43 -2.46
C ALA A 875 35.63 -15.72 -3.48
N PHE A 876 35.95 -15.78 -4.76
CA PHE A 876 35.06 -16.25 -5.82
C PHE A 876 35.70 -17.44 -6.54
N THR A 877 35.05 -18.60 -6.53
CA THR A 877 35.54 -19.80 -7.20
C THR A 877 34.84 -20.00 -8.54
N LEU A 878 35.61 -20.21 -9.61
CA LEU A 878 35.14 -20.42 -10.99
C LEU A 878 35.56 -21.81 -11.50
N GLY A 879 34.59 -22.68 -11.79
CA GLY A 879 34.83 -24.13 -11.87
C GLY A 879 34.75 -24.83 -13.23
N GLN A 880 34.36 -24.14 -14.30
CA GLN A 880 34.16 -24.74 -15.62
C GLN A 880 34.83 -23.91 -16.72
N THR A 881 34.88 -24.45 -17.93
CA THR A 881 35.28 -23.69 -19.12
C THR A 881 34.20 -22.65 -19.45
N ASN A 882 34.47 -21.38 -19.14
CA ASN A 882 33.60 -20.27 -19.48
C ASN A 882 33.82 -19.82 -20.94
N ALA A 883 32.90 -19.02 -21.45
CA ALA A 883 32.97 -18.45 -22.79
C ALA A 883 32.85 -16.92 -22.73
N LEU A 884 33.68 -16.30 -21.90
CA LEU A 884 33.74 -14.85 -21.75
C LEU A 884 34.47 -14.22 -22.95
N SER A 885 34.03 -13.03 -23.36
CA SER A 885 34.75 -12.18 -24.32
C SER A 885 34.89 -10.72 -23.87
N GLY A 886 34.40 -10.37 -22.69
CA GLY A 886 34.67 -9.10 -22.02
C GLY A 886 35.91 -9.16 -21.13
N THR A 887 36.24 -8.06 -20.48
CA THR A 887 37.40 -7.96 -19.59
C THR A 887 37.11 -8.65 -18.26
N VAL A 888 38.07 -9.42 -17.74
CA VAL A 888 38.03 -9.93 -16.36
C VAL A 888 38.86 -9.03 -15.45
N ILE A 889 38.29 -8.50 -14.39
CA ILE A 889 38.94 -7.55 -13.46
C ILE A 889 38.92 -8.13 -12.04
N VAL A 890 40.08 -8.20 -11.41
CA VAL A 890 40.26 -8.61 -10.01
C VAL A 890 40.70 -7.41 -9.18
N SER A 891 39.73 -6.68 -8.67
CA SER A 891 39.93 -5.48 -7.87
C SER A 891 40.19 -5.77 -6.40
N ASN A 892 39.57 -6.81 -5.83
CA ASN A 892 39.73 -7.17 -4.42
C ASN A 892 39.43 -8.66 -4.13
N GLY A 893 39.85 -9.14 -2.96
CA GLY A 893 39.67 -10.53 -2.52
C GLY A 893 40.37 -11.51 -3.46
N VAL A 894 39.82 -12.72 -3.61
CA VAL A 894 40.39 -13.77 -4.47
C VAL A 894 39.43 -14.13 -5.59
N LEU A 895 39.91 -14.21 -6.83
CA LEU A 895 39.27 -14.94 -7.93
C LEU A 895 40.06 -16.23 -8.16
N ALA A 896 39.49 -17.36 -7.77
CA ALA A 896 40.11 -18.68 -7.89
C ALA A 896 39.55 -19.44 -9.10
N VAL A 897 40.38 -19.65 -10.11
CA VAL A 897 40.08 -20.52 -11.26
C VAL A 897 40.55 -21.92 -10.92
N THR A 898 39.60 -22.85 -10.78
CA THR A 898 39.88 -24.24 -10.35
C THR A 898 40.62 -25.04 -11.43
N ALA A 899 40.98 -26.30 -11.13
CA ALA A 899 41.65 -27.20 -12.07
C ALA A 899 40.86 -27.45 -13.39
N THR A 900 39.53 -27.34 -13.35
CA THR A 900 38.63 -27.51 -14.52
C THR A 900 38.12 -26.18 -15.09
N GLY A 901 38.54 -25.05 -14.50
CA GLY A 901 38.05 -23.72 -14.84
C GLY A 901 38.87 -23.02 -15.93
N SER A 902 38.22 -22.18 -16.74
CA SER A 902 38.89 -21.19 -17.58
C SER A 902 37.98 -19.99 -17.85
N PHE A 903 38.54 -18.84 -18.21
CA PHE A 903 37.75 -17.69 -18.69
C PHE A 903 37.17 -17.90 -20.11
N GLY A 904 37.87 -18.71 -20.92
CA GLY A 904 37.50 -19.02 -22.29
C GLY A 904 38.44 -18.44 -23.32
N LEU A 905 38.39 -18.95 -24.55
CA LEU A 905 39.32 -18.60 -25.64
C LEU A 905 39.20 -17.14 -26.10
N ASN A 906 38.06 -16.50 -25.87
CA ASN A 906 37.80 -15.12 -26.29
C ASN A 906 38.06 -14.10 -25.17
N ALA A 907 38.43 -14.55 -23.96
CA ALA A 907 38.72 -13.69 -22.82
C ALA A 907 40.16 -13.15 -22.93
N VAL A 908 40.36 -12.22 -23.85
CA VAL A 908 41.69 -11.70 -24.22
C VAL A 908 42.22 -10.61 -23.30
N GLN A 909 41.46 -10.20 -22.27
CA GLN A 909 41.89 -9.19 -21.31
C GLN A 909 41.63 -9.63 -19.87
N ALA A 910 42.68 -9.61 -19.05
CA ALA A 910 42.62 -9.81 -17.61
C ALA A 910 43.36 -8.69 -16.87
N ILE A 911 42.68 -8.00 -15.96
CA ILE A 911 43.24 -6.92 -15.15
C ILE A 911 43.30 -7.38 -13.69
N VAL A 912 44.49 -7.35 -13.10
CA VAL A 912 44.76 -7.69 -11.71
C VAL A 912 45.07 -6.39 -10.98
N ALA A 913 44.04 -5.74 -10.44
CA ALA A 913 44.16 -4.39 -9.89
C ALA A 913 44.60 -4.41 -8.42
N GLY A 914 43.81 -5.04 -7.54
CA GLY A 914 44.08 -5.03 -6.09
C GLY A 914 43.91 -6.38 -5.40
N GLY A 915 43.25 -7.37 -6.03
CA GLY A 915 43.03 -8.71 -5.46
C GLY A 915 43.98 -9.78 -5.99
N THR A 916 43.75 -11.02 -5.58
CA THR A 916 44.50 -12.20 -6.03
C THR A 916 43.76 -12.95 -7.13
N LEU A 917 44.41 -13.15 -8.27
CA LEU A 917 43.96 -14.08 -9.31
C LEU A 917 44.71 -15.41 -9.13
N SER A 918 44.04 -16.45 -8.62
CA SER A 918 44.63 -17.78 -8.43
C SER A 918 44.25 -18.70 -9.59
N LEU A 919 45.25 -19.29 -10.24
CA LEU A 919 45.10 -20.08 -11.47
C LEU A 919 45.58 -21.52 -11.22
N SER A 920 44.67 -22.48 -11.11
CA SER A 920 45.01 -23.86 -10.75
C SER A 920 45.22 -24.81 -11.95
N ASN A 921 45.31 -24.28 -13.18
CA ASN A 921 45.58 -25.07 -14.39
C ASN A 921 46.18 -24.24 -15.53
N ASN A 922 46.79 -24.90 -16.52
CA ASN A 922 47.53 -24.26 -17.62
C ASN A 922 46.63 -23.55 -18.64
N THR A 923 45.34 -23.87 -18.67
CA THR A 923 44.35 -23.33 -19.61
C THR A 923 43.41 -22.31 -18.97
N ALA A 924 43.71 -21.88 -17.74
CA ALA A 924 42.86 -20.95 -16.99
C ALA A 924 42.68 -19.61 -17.73
N LEU A 925 43.73 -19.16 -18.43
CA LEU A 925 43.75 -18.04 -19.36
C LEU A 925 43.97 -18.55 -20.79
N CYS A 926 43.43 -17.81 -21.77
CA CYS A 926 43.75 -18.08 -23.17
C CYS A 926 45.15 -17.54 -23.53
N ASP A 927 45.76 -18.14 -24.54
CA ASP A 927 47.10 -17.79 -24.98
C ASP A 927 47.21 -16.46 -25.73
N ALA A 928 46.06 -15.90 -26.13
CA ALA A 928 45.89 -14.55 -26.65
C ALA A 928 45.67 -13.49 -25.55
N ALA A 929 45.64 -13.88 -24.27
CA ALA A 929 45.33 -12.94 -23.19
C ALA A 929 46.43 -11.89 -22.98
N ALA A 930 46.01 -10.63 -22.85
CA ALA A 930 46.80 -9.57 -22.26
C ALA A 930 46.49 -9.49 -20.76
N VAL A 931 47.51 -9.71 -19.93
CA VAL A 931 47.42 -9.60 -18.47
C VAL A 931 48.00 -8.28 -18.02
N THR A 932 47.22 -7.49 -17.29
CA THR A 932 47.61 -6.15 -16.83
C THR A 932 47.50 -6.04 -15.32
N PHE A 933 48.60 -5.72 -14.65
CA PHE A 933 48.54 -5.21 -13.29
C PHE A 933 48.24 -3.71 -13.33
N ALA A 934 47.21 -3.26 -12.60
CA ALA A 934 46.85 -1.84 -12.60
C ALA A 934 48.01 -0.97 -12.07
N GLU A 935 48.11 0.27 -12.56
CA GLU A 935 49.13 1.21 -12.10
C GLU A 935 49.00 1.46 -10.59
N ASN A 936 50.11 1.32 -9.85
CA ASN A 936 50.13 1.36 -8.38
C ASN A 936 49.20 0.34 -7.68
N GLY A 937 48.61 -0.60 -8.41
CA GLY A 937 47.75 -1.65 -7.85
C GLY A 937 48.54 -2.62 -6.98
N THR A 938 47.88 -3.29 -6.04
CA THR A 938 48.48 -4.30 -5.14
C THR A 938 48.15 -5.73 -5.54
N GLY A 939 47.51 -5.93 -6.69
CA GLY A 939 47.04 -7.24 -7.10
C GLY A 939 48.19 -8.24 -7.34
N VAL A 940 47.86 -9.53 -7.15
CA VAL A 940 48.78 -10.68 -7.18
C VAL A 940 48.21 -11.77 -8.09
N ILE A 941 49.06 -12.46 -8.84
CA ILE A 941 48.73 -13.70 -9.53
C ILE A 941 49.32 -14.88 -8.74
N ASP A 942 48.48 -15.80 -8.33
CA ASP A 942 48.87 -17.01 -7.61
C ASP A 942 48.90 -18.21 -8.55
N LEU A 943 50.05 -18.88 -8.62
CA LEU A 943 50.33 -20.00 -9.52
C LEU A 943 50.86 -21.19 -8.69
N PRO A 944 50.01 -22.19 -8.37
CA PRO A 944 50.42 -23.40 -7.66
C PRO A 944 51.51 -24.20 -8.41
N ALA A 945 52.10 -25.18 -7.72
CA ALA A 945 53.08 -26.09 -8.30
C ALA A 945 52.53 -26.78 -9.56
N ASP A 946 53.41 -27.02 -10.53
CA ASP A 946 53.11 -27.66 -11.82
C ASP A 946 52.12 -26.91 -12.74
N VAL A 947 51.74 -25.68 -12.37
CA VAL A 947 50.95 -24.79 -13.25
C VAL A 947 51.87 -23.91 -14.08
N ASN A 948 51.73 -23.99 -15.40
CA ASN A 948 52.36 -23.09 -16.37
C ASN A 948 51.31 -22.50 -17.32
N VAL A 949 50.92 -21.25 -17.08
CA VAL A 949 49.91 -20.55 -17.89
C VAL A 949 50.62 -19.74 -18.96
N THR A 950 50.20 -19.88 -20.22
CA THR A 950 50.74 -19.10 -21.35
C THR A 950 49.81 -17.94 -21.68
N VAL A 951 50.37 -16.74 -21.85
CA VAL A 951 49.65 -15.51 -22.23
C VAL A 951 50.40 -14.77 -23.33
N ASP A 952 49.71 -13.85 -24.01
CA ASP A 952 50.27 -13.12 -25.12
C ASP A 952 51.21 -12.00 -24.64
N THR A 953 50.70 -11.12 -23.77
CA THR A 953 51.44 -9.97 -23.24
C THR A 953 51.19 -9.78 -21.75
N LEU A 954 52.18 -9.22 -21.05
CA LEU A 954 52.11 -8.84 -19.64
C LEU A 954 52.41 -7.34 -19.49
N TRP A 955 51.62 -6.63 -18.69
CA TRP A 955 51.71 -5.18 -18.51
C TRP A 955 51.70 -4.80 -17.03
N PHE A 956 52.62 -3.91 -16.64
CA PHE A 956 52.65 -3.29 -15.31
C PHE A 956 52.29 -1.81 -15.47
N GLY A 957 51.05 -1.44 -15.13
CA GLY A 957 50.46 -0.18 -15.59
C GLY A 957 50.47 -0.12 -17.11
N GLU A 958 51.00 0.97 -17.67
CA GLU A 958 51.12 1.16 -19.12
C GLU A 958 52.38 0.48 -19.74
N LYS A 959 53.22 -0.17 -18.93
CA LYS A 959 54.51 -0.71 -19.38
C LYS A 959 54.43 -2.20 -19.71
N GLN A 960 54.53 -2.53 -20.99
CA GLN A 960 54.66 -3.93 -21.43
C GLN A 960 55.99 -4.54 -20.95
N ARG A 961 55.94 -5.79 -20.48
CA ARG A 961 57.11 -6.56 -20.03
C ARG A 961 57.72 -7.34 -21.19
N VAL A 962 58.95 -7.82 -21.02
CA VAL A 962 59.66 -8.61 -22.04
C VAL A 962 59.06 -10.02 -22.13
N GLY A 963 59.25 -10.71 -23.26
CA GLY A 963 58.86 -12.12 -23.38
C GLY A 963 59.75 -12.99 -22.49
N GLY A 964 59.18 -14.03 -21.87
CA GLY A 964 59.87 -14.89 -20.91
C GLY A 964 58.93 -15.50 -19.87
N THR A 965 59.50 -16.17 -18.86
CA THR A 965 58.73 -16.73 -17.73
C THR A 965 58.76 -15.81 -16.52
N TYR A 966 57.60 -15.61 -15.90
CA TYR A 966 57.39 -14.80 -14.70
C TYR A 966 56.85 -15.67 -13.55
N GLY A 967 57.24 -15.37 -12.31
CA GLY A 967 56.80 -16.13 -11.13
C GLY A 967 57.28 -15.52 -9.82
N ALA A 968 56.95 -16.17 -8.69
CA ALA A 968 57.45 -15.76 -7.38
C ALA A 968 58.91 -16.24 -7.18
N PRO A 969 59.67 -15.67 -6.23
CA PRO A 969 61.00 -16.17 -5.90
C PRO A 969 60.99 -17.67 -5.55
N GLY A 970 61.87 -18.45 -6.20
CA GLY A 970 61.94 -19.90 -6.03
C GLY A 970 61.03 -20.71 -6.97
N SER A 971 60.32 -20.06 -7.89
CA SER A 971 59.56 -20.72 -8.98
C SER A 971 60.45 -21.21 -10.13
N GLY A 972 61.68 -20.69 -10.25
CA GLY A 972 62.55 -20.96 -11.41
C GLY A 972 62.20 -20.11 -12.65
N ALA A 973 61.38 -19.07 -12.49
CA ALA A 973 61.08 -18.11 -13.55
C ALA A 973 62.31 -17.26 -13.92
N GLN A 974 62.38 -16.83 -15.19
CA GLN A 974 63.40 -15.88 -15.65
C GLN A 974 63.26 -14.50 -14.97
N HIS A 975 62.04 -14.15 -14.60
CA HIS A 975 61.69 -12.88 -13.97
C HIS A 975 60.89 -13.13 -12.69
N GLU A 976 61.57 -13.12 -11.56
CA GLU A 976 60.94 -13.32 -10.24
C GLU A 976 60.47 -11.99 -9.63
N ASP A 977 59.22 -11.95 -9.13
CA ASP A 977 58.65 -10.76 -8.45
C ASP A 977 57.67 -11.17 -7.34
N ALA A 978 58.11 -11.07 -6.09
CA ALA A 978 57.33 -11.43 -4.91
C ALA A 978 56.12 -10.51 -4.63
N THR A 979 56.07 -9.33 -5.26
CA THR A 979 54.98 -8.37 -5.07
C THR A 979 53.81 -8.59 -6.02
N ARG A 980 54.04 -9.36 -7.10
CA ARG A 980 53.07 -9.61 -8.16
C ARG A 980 52.72 -11.07 -8.34
N PHE A 981 53.55 -11.99 -7.85
CA PHE A 981 53.35 -13.42 -8.01
C PHE A 981 53.51 -14.17 -6.69
N SER A 982 52.73 -15.24 -6.53
CA SER A 982 52.85 -16.22 -5.45
C SER A 982 52.79 -17.66 -5.98
N GLY A 983 53.25 -18.63 -5.17
CA GLY A 983 53.33 -20.04 -5.54
C GLY A 983 54.63 -20.41 -6.27
N THR A 984 54.69 -21.62 -6.83
CA THR A 984 55.88 -22.17 -7.51
C THR A 984 55.68 -22.45 -9.00
N GLY A 985 54.51 -22.11 -9.55
CA GLY A 985 54.22 -22.20 -10.98
C GLY A 985 54.76 -21.01 -11.78
N LEU A 986 54.50 -21.01 -13.10
CA LEU A 986 55.05 -20.06 -14.07
C LEU A 986 53.96 -19.39 -14.90
N LEU A 987 54.13 -18.11 -15.19
CA LEU A 987 53.41 -17.37 -16.24
C LEU A 987 54.35 -17.19 -17.44
N THR A 988 54.08 -17.85 -18.55
CA THR A 988 54.85 -17.74 -19.80
C THR A 988 54.28 -16.64 -20.69
N VAL A 989 55.07 -15.61 -20.99
CA VAL A 989 54.68 -14.46 -21.81
C VAL A 989 55.31 -14.58 -23.21
N ARG A 990 54.46 -14.63 -24.25
CA ARG A 990 54.90 -14.87 -25.64
C ARG A 990 55.54 -13.65 -26.31
N ARG A 991 54.91 -12.48 -26.19
CA ARG A 991 55.33 -11.23 -26.85
C ARG A 991 55.66 -10.16 -25.81
N GLY A 992 56.77 -9.46 -26.02
CA GLY A 992 57.18 -8.36 -25.14
C GLY A 992 57.90 -7.25 -25.89
N ASN A 993 58.19 -6.15 -25.19
CA ASN A 993 58.85 -4.96 -25.77
C ASN A 993 60.36 -5.14 -26.06
N GLY A 994 60.82 -6.40 -26.10
CA GLY A 994 62.14 -6.77 -26.56
C GLY A 994 62.02 -7.30 -27.98
N GLY A 995 62.35 -6.48 -28.97
CA GLY A 995 62.35 -6.88 -30.38
C GLY A 995 63.17 -8.15 -30.58
N THR A 996 62.62 -9.11 -31.31
CA THR A 996 63.41 -10.21 -31.87
C THR A 996 64.40 -9.61 -32.86
N VAL A 997 65.68 -9.55 -32.50
CA VAL A 997 66.75 -9.34 -33.49
C VAL A 997 66.81 -10.61 -34.33
N LEU A 998 66.27 -10.54 -35.54
CA LEU A 998 66.41 -11.58 -36.55
C LEU A 998 67.89 -11.61 -36.99
N PHE A 999 68.66 -12.60 -36.53
CA PHE A 999 69.94 -12.92 -37.15
C PHE A 999 69.65 -13.72 -38.43
N LEU A 1000 69.74 -13.04 -39.58
CA LEU A 1000 69.91 -13.70 -40.87
C LEU A 1000 71.40 -14.04 -41.01
N ASN A 1001 71.73 -15.33 -41.04
CA ASN A 1001 72.98 -15.84 -41.60
C ASN A 1001 72.75 -16.26 -43.05
#